data_AF-A0A9P0AL98-F1
#
_entry.id   AF-A0A9P0AL98-F1
#
_cell.length_a   1.000
_cell.length_b   1.000
_cell.length_c   1.000
_cell.angle_alpha   90.00
_cell.angle_beta   90.00
_cell.angle_gamma   90.00
#
_symmetry.space_group_name_H-M   'P 1'
#
loop_
_entity.id
_entity.type
_entity.pdbx_description
1 polymer ?
#
loop_
_entity_poly.entity_id
_entity_poly.type
_entity_poly.pdbx_seq_one_letter_code
_entity_poly.pdbx_strand_id
1 'polypeptide(L)'
;MMEETADSKDKTANSLKDLADDNEELKKQAAEQEQLKEEIKRLQTELDETKSQLTAVSLETESLESQKRTYQDEISSLQQIVNETIDESTLLTRKNEALEAELAEIKGQSTRVEIDKDGAPLAAAGAMIQTFARKVTNQISSQLNSDSSAVSVATNTSSSFLSPTGALTESLEESMRKVNKYAKEDSEVLRSLLVPLEEEIELLKDKLREMDQEVNKYKSELSCANQELTKYKGENGISSDAIETTTPIVHDLTNSTNSTDSLLSMNHTNSQNENMKKLESSPKIIAKIGSATSVASSGVCNMCENYEAQLVAAQERSRDLEKQLCTLERYKEELSKETAFRKDMEEKWNEKKEEHKLQIQELQKKVEEADKSLKELKHIYSTTKSEVTQRLSKLDEERRQTEARLNHLQRENENLVGKHSKRSSELQSEMINLPDVVPELQEMLLRRLDDLIAAKVGQEKAEEMVENLRYEANMLREQLESAQKNQICSEQRLQSTIHNLESNLHRAESEKQQLSAQLKELEARVISLQQETDDLKLEYDKAVEARGTLEYELKESRKKITALQIDLQMCERTQKDFVQLSQSLQQELEKIRESDNQVRWEHDEDVDECHNCKAPFSVTKRRQHCRHCGRIFCTACLSHQVKSGPHQRPSKVCGICHTLLDRETAPFFSTDPPIPH
;
A
#
# COMPACT_ATOMS: atom_id res chain seq x y z
N MET A 1 48.84 70.76 105.13
CA MET A 1 48.66 69.28 105.21
C MET A 1 47.23 68.80 104.93
N MET A 2 46.15 69.49 105.36
CA MET A 2 44.79 69.09 104.99
C MET A 2 44.31 69.61 103.62
N GLU A 3 44.85 70.72 103.09
CA GLU A 3 44.48 71.20 101.73
C GLU A 3 45.17 70.45 100.58
N GLU A 4 46.45 70.09 100.69
CA GLU A 4 47.16 69.32 99.66
C GLU A 4 46.60 67.89 99.48
N THR A 5 46.00 67.32 100.53
CA THR A 5 45.38 65.99 100.48
C THR A 5 43.97 66.01 99.88
N ALA A 6 43.30 67.16 99.85
CA ALA A 6 42.02 67.33 99.17
C ALA A 6 42.23 67.53 97.65
N ASP A 7 43.15 68.42 97.26
CA ASP A 7 43.47 68.68 95.84
C ASP A 7 44.08 67.45 95.14
N SER A 8 44.87 66.64 95.86
CA SER A 8 45.36 65.36 95.33
C SER A 8 44.25 64.32 95.15
N LYS A 9 43.21 64.32 96.00
CA LYS A 9 42.10 63.37 95.90
C LYS A 9 41.15 63.74 94.76
N ASP A 10 40.87 65.03 94.59
CA ASP A 10 40.04 65.51 93.47
C ASP A 10 40.72 65.30 92.12
N LYS A 11 42.06 65.49 92.03
CA LYS A 11 42.82 65.14 90.82
C LYS A 11 42.75 63.64 90.49
N THR A 12 42.89 62.76 91.50
CA THR A 12 42.75 61.33 91.27
C THR A 12 41.32 60.90 90.92
N ALA A 13 40.30 61.56 91.48
CA ALA A 13 38.90 61.28 91.18
C ALA A 13 38.52 61.71 89.76
N ASN A 14 38.98 62.88 89.31
CA ASN A 14 38.80 63.31 87.92
C ASN A 14 39.53 62.39 86.95
N SER A 15 40.79 62.01 87.25
CA SER A 15 41.53 61.10 86.38
C SER A 15 40.91 59.70 86.31
N LEU A 16 40.28 59.20 87.38
CA LEU A 16 39.51 57.96 87.36
C LEU A 16 38.21 58.07 86.57
N LYS A 17 37.59 59.25 86.55
CA LYS A 17 36.38 59.51 85.77
C LYS A 17 36.71 59.59 84.27
N ASP A 18 37.76 60.32 83.91
CA ASP A 18 38.24 60.41 82.52
C ASP A 18 38.61 59.01 81.98
N LEU A 19 39.28 58.18 82.79
CA LEU A 19 39.58 56.79 82.43
C LEU A 19 38.33 55.89 82.31
N ALA A 20 37.25 56.20 83.02
CA ALA A 20 35.99 55.47 82.91
C ALA A 20 35.25 55.85 81.63
N ASP A 21 35.21 57.15 81.31
CA ASP A 21 34.61 57.69 80.09
C ASP A 21 35.37 57.17 78.84
N ASP A 22 36.72 57.17 78.87
CA ASP A 22 37.56 56.58 77.81
C ASP A 22 37.32 55.06 77.64
N ASN A 23 37.06 54.33 78.73
CA ASN A 23 36.77 52.89 78.66
C ASN A 23 35.38 52.61 78.08
N GLU A 24 34.41 53.51 78.32
CA GLU A 24 33.09 53.43 77.71
C GLU A 24 33.12 53.78 76.22
N GLU A 25 33.91 54.80 75.83
CA GLU A 25 34.21 55.16 74.44
C GLU A 25 34.86 53.98 73.69
N LEU A 26 35.89 53.34 74.29
CA LEU A 26 36.56 52.18 73.70
C LEU A 26 35.63 50.97 73.55
N LYS A 27 34.70 50.75 74.49
CA LYS A 27 33.69 49.69 74.36
C LYS A 27 32.72 49.97 73.22
N LYS A 28 32.30 51.22 73.05
CA LYS A 28 31.44 51.63 71.95
C LYS A 28 32.14 51.45 70.61
N GLN A 29 33.40 51.87 70.49
CA GLN A 29 34.22 51.67 69.30
C GLN A 29 34.43 50.17 69.00
N ALA A 30 34.64 49.34 70.02
CA ALA A 30 34.75 47.89 69.84
C ALA A 30 33.45 47.25 69.33
N ALA A 31 32.29 47.71 69.80
CA ALA A 31 30.98 47.26 69.31
C ALA A 31 30.72 47.69 67.86
N GLU A 32 31.06 48.94 67.51
CA GLU A 32 31.00 49.43 66.12
C GLU A 32 31.93 48.65 65.19
N GLN A 33 33.15 48.32 65.64
CA GLN A 33 34.05 47.47 64.86
C GLN A 33 33.52 46.06 64.64
N GLU A 34 32.84 45.48 65.63
CA GLU A 34 32.26 44.14 65.47
C GLU A 34 31.06 44.15 64.51
N GLN A 35 30.21 45.18 64.58
CA GLN A 35 29.13 45.38 63.61
C GLN A 35 29.67 45.56 62.18
N LEU A 36 30.72 46.36 62.01
CA LEU A 36 31.35 46.54 60.70
C LEU A 36 31.97 45.23 60.16
N LYS A 37 32.54 44.37 61.02
CA LYS A 37 33.03 43.05 60.60
C LYS A 37 31.90 42.12 60.19
N GLU A 38 30.77 42.13 60.90
CA GLU A 38 29.59 41.35 60.51
C GLU A 38 29.04 41.82 59.16
N GLU A 39 29.01 43.12 58.92
CA GLU A 39 28.55 43.68 57.65
C GLU A 39 29.52 43.35 56.50
N ILE A 40 30.83 43.42 56.73
CA ILE A 40 31.83 42.99 55.74
C ILE A 40 31.66 41.50 55.40
N LYS A 41 31.41 40.64 56.39
CA LYS A 41 31.14 39.21 56.15
C LYS A 41 29.87 39.01 55.33
N ARG A 42 28.80 39.75 55.64
CA ARG A 42 27.54 39.70 54.88
C ARG A 42 27.75 40.12 53.43
N LEU A 43 28.41 41.25 53.20
CA LEU A 43 28.74 41.74 51.87
C LEU A 43 29.65 40.78 51.09
N GLN A 44 30.57 40.08 51.77
CA GLN A 44 31.38 39.02 51.16
C GLN A 44 30.53 37.83 50.74
N THR A 45 29.58 37.38 51.56
CA THR A 45 28.67 36.29 51.18
C THR A 45 27.79 36.65 50.00
N GLU A 46 27.25 37.88 49.97
CA GLU A 46 26.46 38.37 48.84
C GLU A 46 27.31 38.49 47.57
N LEU A 47 28.56 38.95 47.69
CA LEU A 47 29.49 39.01 46.57
C LEU A 47 29.82 37.62 46.00
N ASP A 48 30.02 36.63 46.86
CA ASP A 48 30.33 35.27 46.40
C ASP A 48 29.10 34.57 45.81
N GLU A 49 27.91 34.86 46.33
CA GLU A 49 26.65 34.39 45.74
C GLU A 49 26.40 35.02 44.35
N THR A 50 26.59 36.33 44.20
CA THR A 50 26.46 36.99 42.90
C THR A 50 27.51 36.52 41.89
N LYS A 51 28.75 36.24 42.31
CA LYS A 51 29.75 35.61 41.44
C LYS A 51 29.32 34.20 41.00
N SER A 52 28.77 33.41 41.91
CA SER A 52 28.25 32.07 41.59
C SER A 52 27.14 32.15 40.55
N GLN A 53 26.18 33.06 40.74
CA GLN A 53 25.11 33.32 39.77
C GLN A 53 25.67 33.77 38.41
N LEU A 54 26.67 34.65 38.38
CA LEU A 54 27.33 35.08 37.16
C LEU A 54 28.02 33.92 36.41
N THR A 55 28.66 33.01 37.13
CA THR A 55 29.26 31.81 36.51
C THR A 55 28.22 30.87 35.92
N ALA A 56 27.08 30.68 36.58
CA ALA A 56 25.98 29.88 36.05
C ALA A 56 25.43 30.49 34.75
N VAL A 57 25.19 31.81 34.73
CA VAL A 57 24.74 32.53 33.53
C VAL A 57 25.77 32.44 32.39
N SER A 58 27.07 32.50 32.71
CA SER A 58 28.13 32.33 31.70
C SER A 58 28.08 30.95 31.04
N LEU A 59 27.91 29.88 31.83
CA LEU A 59 27.80 28.52 31.31
C LEU A 59 26.53 28.32 30.47
N GLU A 60 25.40 28.89 30.89
CA GLU A 60 24.17 28.87 30.11
C GLU A 60 24.33 29.61 28.78
N THR A 61 25.04 30.74 28.80
CA THR A 61 25.33 31.53 27.59
C THR A 61 26.21 30.74 26.62
N GLU A 62 27.26 30.08 27.09
CA GLU A 62 28.12 29.21 26.27
C GLU A 62 27.34 28.03 25.67
N SER A 63 26.43 27.43 26.44
CA SER A 63 25.54 26.37 25.96
C SER A 63 24.61 26.85 24.83
N LEU A 64 24.00 28.03 25.00
CA LEU A 64 23.15 28.65 23.98
C LEU A 64 23.94 29.04 22.73
N GLU A 65 25.17 29.54 22.88
CA GLU A 65 26.05 29.82 21.75
C GLU A 65 26.44 28.55 20.97
N SER A 66 26.66 27.44 21.68
CA SER A 66 26.91 26.14 21.06
C SER A 66 25.70 25.68 20.23
N GLN A 67 24.49 25.75 20.80
CA GLN A 67 23.25 25.43 20.08
C GLN A 67 23.02 26.35 18.87
N LYS A 68 23.35 27.64 19.00
CA LYS A 68 23.26 28.57 17.87
C LYS A 68 24.19 28.17 16.73
N ARG A 69 25.40 27.66 17.02
CA ARG A 69 26.33 27.16 15.99
C ARG A 69 25.78 25.91 15.30
N THR A 70 25.24 24.95 16.06
CA THR A 70 24.65 23.74 15.45
C THR A 70 23.49 24.08 14.53
N TYR A 71 22.59 24.99 14.95
CA TYR A 71 21.51 25.45 14.08
C TYR A 71 22.02 26.20 12.84
N GLN A 72 23.10 26.99 12.98
CA GLN A 72 23.70 27.68 11.84
C GLN A 72 24.32 26.70 10.83
N ASP A 73 24.95 25.63 11.30
CA ASP A 73 25.51 24.57 10.47
C ASP A 73 24.40 23.77 9.77
N GLU A 74 23.31 23.44 10.47
CA GLU A 74 22.13 22.81 9.90
C GLU A 74 21.48 23.67 8.82
N ILE A 75 21.30 24.97 9.06
CA ILE A 75 20.79 25.92 8.07
C ILE A 75 21.70 25.95 6.83
N SER A 76 23.01 25.96 7.02
CA SER A 76 23.98 25.99 5.91
C SER A 76 23.89 24.70 5.07
N SER A 77 23.74 23.55 5.73
CA SER A 77 23.52 22.25 5.07
C SER A 77 22.20 22.22 4.28
N LEU A 78 21.10 22.69 4.88
CA LEU A 78 19.81 22.79 4.21
C LEU A 78 19.86 23.73 3.01
N GLN A 79 20.54 24.87 3.13
CA GLN A 79 20.76 25.80 2.02
C GLN A 79 21.52 25.16 0.87
N GLN A 80 22.52 24.31 1.17
CA GLN A 80 23.24 23.57 0.14
C GLN A 80 22.31 22.58 -0.60
N ILE A 81 21.53 21.79 0.13
CA ILE A 81 20.59 20.81 -0.48
C ILE A 81 19.56 21.53 -1.36
N VAL A 82 19.05 22.67 -0.91
CA VAL A 82 18.10 23.47 -1.69
C VAL A 82 18.73 23.96 -2.99
N ASN A 83 19.97 24.45 -2.95
CA ASN A 83 20.68 24.88 -4.15
C ASN A 83 20.95 23.72 -5.11
N GLU A 84 21.37 22.55 -4.61
CA GLU A 84 21.57 21.35 -5.41
C GLU A 84 20.25 20.90 -6.09
N THR A 85 19.12 20.99 -5.37
CA THR A 85 17.79 20.67 -5.91
C THR A 85 17.36 21.67 -6.98
N ILE A 86 17.64 22.97 -6.79
CA ILE A 86 17.37 24.00 -7.79
C ILE A 86 18.21 23.75 -9.05
N ASP A 87 19.50 23.43 -8.88
CA ASP A 87 20.39 23.12 -10.00
C ASP A 87 19.90 21.89 -10.78
N GLU A 88 19.47 20.83 -10.09
CA GLU A 88 18.86 19.66 -10.73
C GLU A 88 17.56 20.02 -11.48
N SER A 89 16.69 20.83 -10.87
CA SER A 89 15.45 21.31 -11.49
C SER A 89 15.72 22.14 -12.75
N THR A 90 16.72 23.04 -12.71
CA THR A 90 17.11 23.83 -13.89
C THR A 90 17.69 22.96 -15.00
N LEU A 91 18.43 21.91 -14.65
CA LEU A 91 18.98 20.96 -15.62
C LEU A 91 17.89 20.12 -16.28
N LEU A 92 16.90 19.67 -15.51
CA LEU A 92 15.71 18.99 -16.04
C LEU A 92 14.88 19.91 -16.95
N THR A 93 14.73 21.17 -16.56
CA THR A 93 14.03 22.17 -17.38
C THR A 93 14.72 22.35 -18.74
N ARG A 94 16.05 22.51 -18.77
CA ARG A 94 16.81 22.58 -20.02
C ARG A 94 16.70 21.32 -20.87
N LYS A 95 16.65 20.14 -20.26
CA LYS A 95 16.43 18.87 -20.98
C LYS A 95 15.03 18.84 -21.61
N ASN A 96 14.01 19.30 -20.89
CA ASN A 96 12.65 19.38 -21.44
C ASN A 96 12.58 20.38 -22.61
N GLU A 97 13.21 21.55 -22.49
CA GLU A 97 13.31 22.52 -23.60
C GLU A 97 14.01 21.93 -24.82
N ALA A 98 15.07 21.14 -24.63
CA ALA A 98 15.76 20.46 -25.72
C ALA A 98 14.88 19.39 -26.39
N LEU A 99 14.16 18.58 -25.60
CA LEU A 99 13.21 17.59 -26.13
C LEU A 99 12.04 18.25 -26.87
N GLU A 100 11.55 19.38 -26.38
CA GLU A 100 10.52 20.17 -27.07
C GLU A 100 11.03 20.73 -28.40
N ALA A 101 12.29 21.17 -28.46
CA ALA A 101 12.93 21.60 -29.70
C ALA A 101 13.09 20.44 -30.70
N GLU A 102 13.51 19.26 -30.24
CA GLU A 102 13.57 18.05 -31.08
C GLU A 102 12.19 17.63 -31.60
N LEU A 103 11.15 17.68 -30.76
CA LEU A 103 9.77 17.42 -31.17
C LEU A 103 9.27 18.46 -32.18
N ALA A 104 9.63 19.73 -32.01
CA ALA A 104 9.31 20.78 -32.97
C ALA A 104 10.02 20.55 -34.31
N GLU A 105 11.27 20.08 -34.30
CA GLU A 105 12.02 19.73 -35.50
C GLU A 105 11.42 18.51 -36.22
N ILE A 106 11.03 17.46 -35.48
CA ILE A 106 10.34 16.29 -36.04
C ILE A 106 8.99 16.68 -36.63
N LYS A 107 8.21 17.55 -35.96
CA LYS A 107 6.98 18.11 -36.52
C LYS A 107 7.23 18.96 -37.76
N GLY A 108 8.32 19.73 -37.80
CA GLY A 108 8.77 20.48 -38.97
C GLY A 108 9.18 19.58 -40.14
N GLN A 109 9.80 18.43 -39.86
CA GLN A 109 10.13 17.43 -40.87
C GLN A 109 8.87 16.69 -41.37
N SER A 110 7.91 16.39 -40.49
CA SER A 110 6.62 15.79 -40.89
C SER A 110 5.79 16.73 -41.79
N THR A 111 5.80 18.03 -41.50
CA THR A 111 5.12 19.04 -42.34
C THR A 111 5.84 19.28 -43.67
N ARG A 112 7.19 19.17 -43.73
CA ARG A 112 7.93 19.14 -45.00
C ARG A 112 7.62 17.90 -45.85
N VAL A 113 7.41 16.74 -45.23
CA VAL A 113 7.02 15.50 -45.93
C VAL A 113 5.58 15.56 -46.46
N GLU A 114 4.72 16.40 -45.89
CA GLU A 114 3.35 16.63 -46.40
C GLU A 114 3.29 17.61 -47.58
N ILE A 115 4.24 18.54 -47.71
CA ILE A 115 4.26 19.55 -48.80
C ILE A 115 4.77 18.96 -50.14
N ASP A 116 5.51 17.84 -50.14
CA ASP A 116 6.02 17.21 -51.38
C ASP A 116 5.07 16.15 -52.00
N LYS A 117 3.79 16.10 -51.59
CA LYS A 117 2.82 15.08 -52.06
C LYS A 117 1.90 15.47 -53.22
N ASP A 118 2.10 16.63 -53.85
CA ASP A 118 1.37 17.02 -55.06
C ASP A 118 2.30 17.04 -56.29
N GLY A 119 2.62 15.86 -56.85
CA GLY A 119 3.36 15.79 -58.11
C GLY A 119 3.91 14.42 -58.55
N ALA A 120 3.05 13.55 -59.07
CA ALA A 120 3.35 12.45 -60.01
C ALA A 120 4.20 11.22 -59.52
N PRO A 121 4.06 10.04 -60.18
CA PRO A 121 4.23 8.73 -59.56
C PRO A 121 5.56 8.02 -59.92
N LEU A 122 5.76 6.85 -59.28
CA LEU A 122 6.46 5.64 -59.75
C LEU A 122 7.69 5.18 -58.93
N ALA A 123 7.49 4.05 -58.23
CA ALA A 123 8.41 2.92 -58.09
C ALA A 123 9.89 3.19 -57.74
N ALA A 124 10.23 3.35 -56.45
CA ALA A 124 11.61 3.10 -55.97
C ALA A 124 11.78 2.84 -54.45
N ALA A 125 10.73 2.68 -53.64
CA ALA A 125 10.87 2.60 -52.18
C ALA A 125 10.63 1.20 -51.57
N GLY A 126 10.85 0.13 -52.33
CA GLY A 126 10.77 -1.25 -51.85
C GLY A 126 12.05 -1.80 -51.21
N ALA A 127 13.15 -1.03 -51.19
CA ALA A 127 14.47 -1.56 -50.85
C ALA A 127 15.01 -1.20 -49.45
N MET A 128 14.31 -0.39 -48.64
CA MET A 128 14.83 0.03 -47.31
C MET A 128 14.15 -0.64 -46.10
N ILE A 129 13.18 -1.54 -46.31
CA ILE A 129 12.52 -2.23 -45.18
C ILE A 129 13.27 -3.52 -44.78
N GLN A 130 14.17 -4.05 -45.62
CA GLN A 130 14.97 -5.24 -45.29
C GLN A 130 16.24 -4.96 -44.45
N THR A 131 16.62 -3.70 -44.25
CA THR A 131 17.90 -3.36 -43.59
C THR A 131 17.75 -3.11 -42.08
N PHE A 132 16.55 -2.82 -41.59
CA PHE A 132 16.32 -2.59 -40.15
C PHE A 132 16.08 -3.89 -39.36
N ALA A 133 15.56 -4.93 -40.01
CA ALA A 133 15.30 -6.22 -39.37
C ALA A 133 16.57 -7.06 -39.07
N ARG A 134 17.74 -6.68 -39.57
CA ARG A 134 19.03 -7.35 -39.27
C ARG A 134 19.82 -6.71 -38.12
N LYS A 135 19.46 -5.51 -37.65
CA LYS A 135 20.25 -4.78 -36.64
C LYS A 135 19.76 -4.98 -35.21
N VAL A 136 18.49 -5.38 -35.02
CA VAL A 136 17.91 -5.66 -33.70
C VAL A 136 18.19 -7.10 -33.22
N THR A 137 18.48 -8.04 -34.12
CA THR A 137 18.80 -9.43 -33.75
C THR A 137 20.26 -9.64 -33.31
N ASN A 138 21.17 -8.70 -33.61
CA ASN A 138 22.60 -8.82 -33.27
C ASN A 138 23.03 -8.10 -31.97
N GLN A 139 22.09 -7.59 -31.18
CA GLN A 139 22.39 -6.93 -29.88
C GLN A 139 21.92 -7.72 -28.64
N ILE A 140 21.31 -8.90 -28.81
CA ILE A 140 20.88 -9.78 -27.71
C ILE A 140 21.66 -11.11 -27.74
N SER A 141 22.97 -11.07 -27.97
CA SER A 141 23.85 -12.25 -27.88
C SER A 141 25.24 -11.95 -27.32
N SER A 142 25.38 -10.89 -26.53
CA SER A 142 26.68 -10.54 -25.93
C SER A 142 26.61 -10.12 -24.46
N GLN A 143 25.83 -10.84 -23.65
CA GLN A 143 26.04 -10.93 -22.21
C GLN A 143 25.45 -12.27 -21.74
N LEU A 144 26.31 -13.27 -21.54
CA LEU A 144 26.17 -14.46 -20.69
C LEU A 144 27.25 -15.45 -21.14
N ASN A 145 28.51 -15.13 -20.82
CA ASN A 145 29.64 -16.05 -20.80
C ASN A 145 30.78 -15.41 -20.01
N SER A 146 30.65 -15.45 -18.69
CA SER A 146 31.77 -15.40 -17.75
C SER A 146 31.29 -16.02 -16.45
N ASP A 147 31.54 -17.32 -16.29
CA ASP A 147 32.34 -17.83 -15.17
C ASP A 147 32.17 -19.35 -15.05
N SER A 148 33.19 -20.06 -15.52
CA SER A 148 33.47 -21.43 -15.13
C SER A 148 34.58 -21.39 -14.08
N SER A 149 34.31 -21.89 -12.87
CA SER A 149 35.36 -22.33 -11.94
C SER A 149 34.89 -23.51 -11.10
N ALA A 150 35.68 -24.58 -11.18
CA ALA A 150 36.00 -25.57 -10.15
C ALA A 150 34.97 -26.68 -9.78
N VAL A 151 35.17 -27.85 -10.38
CA VAL A 151 35.60 -29.13 -9.75
C VAL A 151 35.04 -29.51 -8.37
N SER A 152 34.30 -30.62 -8.29
CA SER A 152 34.67 -31.90 -7.60
C SER A 152 33.46 -32.85 -7.51
N VAL A 153 33.51 -34.05 -8.14
CA VAL A 153 33.76 -35.38 -7.52
C VAL A 153 32.64 -35.76 -6.53
N ALA A 154 31.73 -36.70 -6.81
CA ALA A 154 31.81 -38.17 -6.72
C ALA A 154 30.34 -38.65 -6.53
N THR A 155 29.82 -39.84 -6.81
CA THR A 155 30.31 -41.17 -7.20
C THR A 155 29.06 -42.06 -7.38
N ASN A 156 29.17 -43.07 -8.27
CA ASN A 156 28.61 -44.43 -8.15
C ASN A 156 27.08 -44.60 -8.29
N THR A 157 26.49 -45.55 -9.02
CA THR A 157 26.91 -46.86 -9.58
C THR A 157 25.71 -47.34 -10.45
N SER A 158 25.84 -47.67 -11.75
CA SER A 158 25.91 -49.05 -12.32
C SER A 158 24.92 -50.06 -11.72
N SER A 159 24.19 -50.94 -12.43
CA SER A 159 24.16 -51.40 -13.83
C SER A 159 23.22 -52.63 -13.91
N SER A 160 22.83 -53.02 -15.14
CA SER A 160 22.47 -54.41 -15.57
C SER A 160 21.04 -54.88 -15.24
N PHE A 161 20.10 -55.03 -16.19
CA PHE A 161 20.00 -56.01 -17.30
C PHE A 161 20.40 -57.44 -16.95
N LEU A 162 19.43 -58.36 -16.96
CA LEU A 162 19.47 -59.72 -17.54
C LEU A 162 18.07 -60.35 -17.48
N SER A 163 17.62 -60.98 -18.57
CA SER A 163 16.48 -61.92 -18.61
C SER A 163 16.84 -63.27 -17.96
N PRO A 164 15.85 -64.12 -17.65
CA PRO A 164 15.76 -65.37 -18.41
C PRO A 164 14.33 -65.94 -18.61
N THR A 165 14.28 -66.93 -19.51
CA THR A 165 13.16 -67.74 -20.01
C THR A 165 12.65 -68.84 -19.05
N GLY A 166 11.35 -69.17 -19.14
CA GLY A 166 10.86 -70.56 -19.15
C GLY A 166 9.90 -71.03 -18.05
N ALA A 167 8.89 -71.81 -18.49
CA ALA A 167 8.06 -72.80 -17.77
C ALA A 167 6.61 -72.38 -17.38
N LEU A 168 5.67 -72.91 -18.18
CA LEU A 168 4.27 -73.13 -17.86
C LEU A 168 4.16 -74.35 -16.93
N THR A 169 3.38 -74.21 -15.85
CA THR A 169 2.19 -75.00 -15.47
C THR A 169 2.05 -75.04 -13.94
N GLU A 170 1.21 -74.15 -13.39
CA GLU A 170 0.50 -74.45 -12.15
C GLU A 170 -0.92 -73.87 -12.24
N SER A 171 -1.87 -74.73 -11.89
CA SER A 171 -3.24 -74.80 -12.42
C SER A 171 -4.23 -74.17 -11.44
N LEU A 172 -5.00 -73.17 -11.88
CA LEU A 172 -6.30 -72.64 -11.40
C LEU A 172 -6.50 -72.31 -9.90
N GLU A 173 -5.93 -73.09 -8.98
CA GLU A 173 -6.00 -72.97 -7.52
C GLU A 173 -5.14 -71.80 -6.99
N GLU A 174 -3.99 -71.55 -7.63
CA GLU A 174 -3.11 -70.39 -7.40
C GLU A 174 -3.81 -69.07 -7.79
N SER A 175 -4.58 -69.09 -8.89
CA SER A 175 -5.37 -67.93 -9.34
C SER A 175 -6.56 -67.64 -8.42
N MET A 176 -7.26 -68.65 -7.91
CA MET A 176 -8.35 -68.43 -6.94
C MET A 176 -7.84 -67.92 -5.58
N ARG A 177 -6.66 -68.40 -5.12
CA ARG A 177 -6.01 -67.84 -3.92
C ARG A 177 -5.53 -66.41 -4.13
N LYS A 178 -4.97 -66.10 -5.30
CA LYS A 178 -4.59 -64.73 -5.68
C LYS A 178 -5.81 -63.81 -5.77
N VAL A 179 -6.90 -64.23 -6.40
CA VAL A 179 -8.14 -63.42 -6.47
C VAL A 179 -8.74 -63.17 -5.08
N ASN A 180 -8.79 -64.17 -4.18
CA ASN A 180 -9.25 -63.95 -2.80
C ASN A 180 -8.27 -63.10 -1.96
N LYS A 181 -6.97 -63.16 -2.26
CA LYS A 181 -5.95 -62.32 -1.62
C LYS A 181 -6.05 -60.87 -2.12
N TYR A 182 -6.18 -60.65 -3.42
CA TYR A 182 -6.41 -59.34 -4.01
C TYR A 182 -7.76 -58.74 -3.60
N ALA A 183 -8.83 -59.52 -3.48
CA ALA A 183 -10.12 -59.01 -2.98
C ALA A 183 -10.07 -58.64 -1.48
N LYS A 184 -9.27 -59.34 -0.66
CA LYS A 184 -9.03 -58.97 0.74
C LYS A 184 -8.13 -57.74 0.85
N GLU A 185 -7.04 -57.70 0.06
CA GLU A 185 -6.11 -56.56 0.00
C GLU A 185 -6.83 -55.31 -0.52
N ASP A 186 -7.67 -55.41 -1.56
CA ASP A 186 -8.49 -54.30 -2.06
C ASP A 186 -9.55 -53.86 -1.04
N SER A 187 -10.18 -54.79 -0.30
CA SER A 187 -11.10 -54.44 0.78
C SER A 187 -10.41 -53.75 1.95
N GLU A 188 -9.14 -54.07 2.22
CA GLU A 188 -8.34 -53.52 3.31
C GLU A 188 -7.74 -52.16 2.92
N VAL A 189 -7.34 -51.98 1.66
CA VAL A 189 -6.97 -50.69 1.05
C VAL A 189 -8.17 -49.75 0.99
N LEU A 190 -9.34 -50.24 0.57
CA LEU A 190 -10.57 -49.45 0.61
C LEU A 190 -10.92 -49.05 2.05
N ARG A 191 -10.72 -49.94 3.03
CA ARG A 191 -10.92 -49.60 4.45
C ARG A 191 -9.90 -48.60 4.96
N SER A 192 -8.64 -48.68 4.52
CA SER A 192 -7.59 -47.72 4.90
C SER A 192 -7.79 -46.35 4.27
N LEU A 193 -8.60 -46.23 3.21
CA LEU A 193 -8.96 -44.95 2.59
C LEU A 193 -10.31 -44.43 3.11
N LEU A 194 -11.27 -45.32 3.38
CA LEU A 194 -12.60 -44.94 3.87
C LEU A 194 -12.59 -44.53 5.34
N VAL A 195 -11.83 -45.19 6.21
CA VAL A 195 -11.80 -44.85 7.64
C VAL A 195 -11.27 -43.43 7.89
N PRO A 196 -10.16 -42.98 7.26
CA PRO A 196 -9.73 -41.58 7.37
C PRO A 196 -10.76 -40.59 6.83
N LEU A 197 -11.45 -40.92 5.74
CA LEU A 197 -12.50 -40.06 5.18
C LEU A 197 -13.73 -40.01 6.07
N GLU A 198 -14.11 -41.12 6.71
CA GLU A 198 -15.20 -41.17 7.68
C GLU A 198 -14.86 -40.34 8.93
N GLU A 199 -13.63 -40.45 9.44
CA GLU A 199 -13.12 -39.63 10.55
C GLU A 199 -13.05 -38.14 10.18
N GLU A 200 -12.60 -37.81 8.96
CA GLU A 200 -12.55 -36.42 8.47
C GLU A 200 -13.95 -35.84 8.25
N ILE A 201 -14.90 -36.63 7.76
CA ILE A 201 -16.31 -36.24 7.67
C ILE A 201 -16.92 -36.03 9.06
N GLU A 202 -16.54 -36.85 10.06
CA GLU A 202 -17.02 -36.71 11.43
C GLU A 202 -16.44 -35.44 12.10
N LEU A 203 -15.15 -35.15 11.89
CA LEU A 203 -14.52 -33.89 12.31
C LEU A 203 -15.12 -32.66 11.63
N LEU A 204 -15.44 -32.75 10.33
CA LEU A 204 -16.11 -31.68 9.61
C LEU A 204 -17.53 -31.45 10.11
N LYS A 205 -18.26 -32.52 10.47
CA LYS A 205 -19.58 -32.41 11.10
C LYS A 205 -19.49 -31.77 12.50
N ASP A 206 -18.46 -32.08 13.28
CA ASP A 206 -18.23 -31.44 14.57
C ASP A 206 -17.89 -29.96 14.42
N LYS A 207 -17.01 -29.61 13.48
CA LYS A 207 -16.68 -28.22 13.20
C LYS A 207 -17.90 -27.42 12.68
N LEU A 208 -18.76 -28.06 11.87
CA LEU A 208 -20.02 -27.44 11.44
C LEU A 208 -20.96 -27.18 12.62
N ARG A 209 -21.05 -28.12 13.57
CA ARG A 209 -21.84 -27.95 14.80
C ARG A 209 -21.29 -26.84 15.69
N GLU A 210 -19.97 -26.70 15.79
CA GLU A 210 -19.31 -25.65 16.55
C GLU A 210 -19.55 -24.27 15.91
N MET A 211 -19.39 -24.15 14.60
CA MET A 211 -19.73 -22.92 13.87
C MET A 211 -21.23 -22.57 13.99
N ASP A 212 -22.13 -23.54 13.93
CA ASP A 212 -23.56 -23.31 14.16
C ASP A 212 -23.85 -22.84 15.61
N GLN A 213 -23.09 -23.31 16.60
CA GLN A 213 -23.18 -22.84 17.98
C GLN A 213 -22.67 -21.40 18.11
N GLU A 214 -21.55 -21.05 17.47
CA GLU A 214 -21.03 -19.68 17.43
C GLU A 214 -21.98 -18.72 16.74
N VAL A 215 -22.54 -19.11 15.58
CA VAL A 215 -23.54 -18.31 14.88
C VAL A 215 -24.78 -18.10 15.76
N ASN A 216 -25.24 -19.12 16.48
CA ASN A 216 -26.35 -18.98 17.42
C ASN A 216 -26.01 -18.09 18.61
N LYS A 217 -24.76 -18.14 19.10
CA LYS A 217 -24.26 -17.24 20.14
C LYS A 217 -24.28 -15.80 19.66
N TYR A 218 -23.69 -15.49 18.51
CA TYR A 218 -23.73 -14.14 17.93
C TYR A 218 -25.15 -13.67 17.65
N LYS A 219 -26.04 -14.57 17.20
CA LYS A 219 -27.46 -14.24 16.99
C LYS A 219 -28.16 -13.91 18.31
N SER A 220 -27.82 -14.60 19.40
CA SER A 220 -28.35 -14.30 20.74
C SER A 220 -27.80 -12.99 21.31
N GLU A 221 -26.52 -12.69 21.08
CA GLU A 221 -25.87 -11.43 21.46
C GLU A 221 -26.48 -10.26 20.67
N LEU A 222 -26.70 -10.44 19.37
CA LEU A 222 -27.37 -9.45 18.52
C LEU A 222 -28.83 -9.24 18.94
N SER A 223 -29.53 -10.30 19.37
CA SER A 223 -30.88 -10.18 19.95
C SER A 223 -30.87 -9.40 21.27
N CYS A 224 -29.87 -9.62 22.12
CA CYS A 224 -29.71 -8.91 23.40
C CYS A 224 -29.37 -7.43 23.16
N ALA A 225 -28.44 -7.14 22.26
CA ALA A 225 -28.06 -5.79 21.87
C ALA A 225 -29.22 -5.03 21.23
N ASN A 226 -30.03 -5.68 20.39
CA ASN A 226 -31.25 -5.07 19.85
C ASN A 226 -32.29 -4.81 20.94
N GLN A 227 -32.40 -5.67 21.95
CA GLN A 227 -33.30 -5.47 23.09
C GLN A 227 -32.83 -4.29 23.98
N GLU A 228 -31.53 -4.14 24.18
CA GLU A 228 -30.93 -2.98 24.86
C GLU A 228 -31.11 -1.68 24.05
N LEU A 229 -30.95 -1.74 22.72
CA LEU A 229 -31.20 -0.61 21.84
C LEU A 229 -32.68 -0.18 21.87
N THR A 230 -33.62 -1.12 21.98
CA THR A 230 -35.05 -0.80 22.15
C THR A 230 -35.36 -0.21 23.52
N LYS A 231 -34.67 -0.63 24.59
CA LYS A 231 -34.77 0.02 25.92
C LYS A 231 -34.21 1.44 25.89
N TYR A 232 -33.06 1.64 25.26
CA TYR A 232 -32.41 2.94 25.15
C TYR A 232 -33.24 3.93 24.31
N LYS A 233 -33.92 3.44 23.27
CA LYS A 233 -34.90 4.22 22.49
C LYS A 233 -36.18 4.53 23.28
N GLY A 234 -36.58 3.66 24.21
CA GLY A 234 -37.71 3.88 25.12
C GLY A 234 -37.44 4.90 26.22
N GLU A 235 -36.19 5.02 26.69
CA GLU A 235 -35.80 5.95 27.77
C GLU A 235 -35.46 7.36 27.27
N ASN A 236 -35.11 7.52 25.98
CA ASN A 236 -34.70 8.81 25.40
C ASN A 236 -35.76 9.50 24.53
N GLY A 237 -37.05 9.21 24.69
CA GLY A 237 -38.15 10.10 24.30
C GLY A 237 -38.03 10.80 22.94
N ILE A 238 -37.59 10.12 21.88
CA ILE A 238 -37.71 10.60 20.50
C ILE A 238 -38.92 9.90 19.92
N SER A 239 -40.02 10.66 19.81
CA SER A 239 -41.24 10.26 19.13
C SER A 239 -40.92 9.77 17.71
N SER A 240 -41.14 8.48 17.48
CA SER A 240 -41.34 7.90 16.16
C SER A 240 -42.84 7.85 15.92
N ASP A 241 -43.42 8.96 15.50
CA ASP A 241 -44.70 8.93 14.79
C ASP A 241 -44.43 9.09 13.29
N ALA A 242 -45.05 8.18 12.54
CA ALA A 242 -45.09 8.04 11.10
C ALA A 242 -43.82 7.42 10.45
N ILE A 243 -43.88 6.10 10.22
CA ILE A 243 -44.26 5.52 8.92
C ILE A 243 -44.11 4.00 9.06
N GLU A 244 -45.18 3.33 9.45
CA GLU A 244 -45.47 1.97 9.01
C GLU A 244 -46.66 2.08 8.07
N THR A 245 -46.45 1.76 6.79
CA THR A 245 -47.31 0.93 5.93
C THR A 245 -47.00 1.21 4.46
N THR A 246 -46.45 0.22 3.77
CA THR A 246 -47.03 -0.44 2.57
C THR A 246 -45.95 -1.02 1.65
N THR A 247 -46.10 -2.31 1.42
CA THR A 247 -45.50 -3.11 0.35
C THR A 247 -46.03 -2.69 -1.04
N PRO A 248 -45.38 -3.13 -2.13
CA PRO A 248 -45.31 -2.40 -3.40
C PRO A 248 -46.44 -2.75 -4.37
N ILE A 249 -46.88 -1.78 -5.16
CA ILE A 249 -47.72 -2.02 -6.35
C ILE A 249 -47.17 -1.25 -7.55
N VAL A 250 -47.02 -2.03 -8.61
CA VAL A 250 -46.67 -1.73 -10.00
C VAL A 250 -47.69 -0.79 -10.65
N HIS A 251 -47.29 -0.20 -11.78
CA HIS A 251 -48.09 0.33 -12.90
C HIS A 251 -48.16 1.87 -13.04
N ASP A 252 -47.44 2.31 -14.07
CA ASP A 252 -47.91 3.11 -15.21
C ASP A 252 -48.22 4.62 -15.14
N LEU A 253 -47.53 5.26 -16.10
CA LEU A 253 -48.05 6.17 -17.12
C LEU A 253 -48.33 7.64 -16.74
N THR A 254 -47.45 8.45 -17.35
CA THR A 254 -47.77 9.55 -18.29
C THR A 254 -48.14 10.93 -17.78
N ASN A 255 -47.41 11.88 -18.38
CA ASN A 255 -47.87 13.15 -18.94
C ASN A 255 -48.34 14.22 -17.95
N SER A 256 -48.07 15.51 -18.13
CA SER A 256 -47.36 16.29 -19.14
C SER A 256 -47.45 17.75 -18.67
N THR A 257 -46.76 18.62 -19.38
CA THR A 257 -46.94 20.08 -19.43
C THR A 257 -46.34 20.87 -18.26
N ASN A 258 -45.76 22.05 -18.42
CA ASN A 258 -45.26 22.86 -19.54
C ASN A 258 -44.68 24.11 -18.84
N SER A 259 -43.48 24.60 -19.16
CA SER A 259 -43.25 25.90 -19.86
C SER A 259 -42.09 26.59 -19.11
N THR A 260 -41.15 27.34 -19.68
CA THR A 260 -40.92 27.88 -21.03
C THR A 260 -39.54 28.57 -21.04
N ASP A 261 -38.85 28.43 -22.18
CA ASP A 261 -38.05 29.43 -22.92
C ASP A 261 -37.03 30.35 -22.25
N SER A 262 -35.77 30.18 -22.66
CA SER A 262 -34.98 31.14 -23.48
C SER A 262 -33.56 30.54 -23.67
N LEU A 263 -33.11 29.89 -24.77
CA LEU A 263 -32.89 30.36 -26.16
C LEU A 263 -32.12 31.72 -26.17
N LEU A 264 -30.90 31.87 -26.69
CA LEU A 264 -30.25 31.42 -27.95
C LEU A 264 -28.70 31.48 -27.78
N SER A 265 -27.89 30.52 -28.28
CA SER A 265 -27.45 30.31 -29.68
C SER A 265 -26.22 31.19 -30.05
N MET A 266 -25.20 30.78 -30.80
CA MET A 266 -25.14 30.10 -32.11
C MET A 266 -23.68 29.62 -32.34
N ASN A 267 -23.45 28.36 -32.77
CA ASN A 267 -23.24 27.87 -34.17
C ASN A 267 -21.76 27.80 -34.58
N HIS A 268 -21.27 26.94 -35.46
CA HIS A 268 -21.75 25.79 -36.27
C HIS A 268 -20.46 25.10 -36.78
N THR A 269 -20.41 23.81 -37.14
CA THR A 269 -20.64 23.17 -38.47
C THR A 269 -19.92 21.80 -38.37
N ASN A 270 -20.23 20.69 -39.04
CA ASN A 270 -21.29 20.19 -39.91
C ASN A 270 -20.92 18.71 -40.24
N SER A 271 -21.89 17.94 -40.74
CA SER A 271 -21.74 16.78 -41.63
C SER A 271 -21.73 15.34 -41.08
N GLN A 272 -22.94 14.77 -41.04
CA GLN A 272 -23.41 13.57 -41.77
C GLN A 272 -22.53 12.30 -41.79
N ASN A 273 -23.08 11.14 -41.35
CA ASN A 273 -23.83 10.24 -42.26
C ASN A 273 -24.38 9.00 -41.53
N GLU A 274 -25.70 8.83 -41.54
CA GLU A 274 -26.34 7.51 -41.51
C GLU A 274 -26.36 6.95 -42.94
N ASN A 275 -25.97 5.69 -43.11
CA ASN A 275 -26.46 4.88 -44.24
C ASN A 275 -26.28 3.39 -43.96
N MET A 276 -27.36 2.75 -43.46
CA MET A 276 -27.56 1.31 -43.62
C MET A 276 -28.72 1.10 -44.58
N LYS A 277 -28.41 0.93 -45.86
CA LYS A 277 -29.34 0.37 -46.86
C LYS A 277 -28.59 -0.25 -48.03
N LYS A 278 -28.93 -1.50 -48.29
CA LYS A 278 -28.77 -2.28 -49.52
C LYS A 278 -27.33 -2.60 -49.95
N LEU A 279 -27.01 -3.89 -49.88
CA LEU A 279 -26.29 -4.56 -50.94
C LEU A 279 -26.75 -6.03 -51.04
N GLU A 280 -27.94 -6.23 -51.62
CA GLU A 280 -28.19 -7.43 -52.40
C GLU A 280 -27.71 -7.12 -53.82
N SER A 281 -26.72 -7.88 -54.31
CA SER A 281 -26.42 -7.93 -55.74
C SER A 281 -26.01 -9.35 -56.12
N SER A 282 -26.92 -10.00 -56.84
CA SER A 282 -26.74 -11.28 -57.53
C SER A 282 -25.55 -11.24 -58.51
N PRO A 283 -24.83 -12.35 -58.73
CA PRO A 283 -23.85 -12.43 -59.82
C PRO A 283 -24.58 -12.64 -61.15
N LYS A 284 -24.39 -11.70 -62.09
CA LYS A 284 -24.68 -11.90 -63.52
C LYS A 284 -23.66 -12.89 -64.10
N ILE A 285 -24.10 -14.09 -64.47
CA ILE A 285 -23.33 -14.99 -65.33
C ILE A 285 -23.43 -14.44 -66.77
N ILE A 286 -22.30 -13.97 -67.29
CA ILE A 286 -22.14 -13.58 -68.69
C ILE A 286 -21.98 -14.86 -69.51
N ALA A 287 -22.97 -15.12 -70.37
CA ALA A 287 -22.90 -16.13 -71.41
C ALA A 287 -21.80 -15.74 -72.43
N LYS A 288 -20.81 -16.61 -72.61
CA LYS A 288 -19.91 -16.59 -73.77
C LYS A 288 -20.22 -17.83 -74.62
N ILE A 289 -20.92 -17.60 -75.72
CA ILE A 289 -21.11 -18.59 -76.79
C ILE A 289 -19.82 -18.63 -77.62
N GLY A 290 -19.27 -19.83 -77.81
CA GLY A 290 -18.09 -20.09 -78.62
C GLY A 290 -17.85 -21.59 -78.86
N SER A 291 -18.60 -22.16 -79.79
CA SER A 291 -18.32 -23.32 -80.67
C SER A 291 -17.53 -24.54 -80.16
N ALA A 292 -18.29 -25.64 -79.96
CA ALA A 292 -18.05 -27.05 -80.29
C ALA A 292 -16.63 -27.60 -80.53
N THR A 293 -16.28 -28.68 -79.80
CA THR A 293 -15.97 -30.00 -80.40
C THR A 293 -16.28 -31.13 -79.40
N SER A 294 -16.77 -32.24 -79.93
CA SER A 294 -17.34 -33.47 -79.34
C SER A 294 -16.42 -34.33 -78.45
N VAL A 295 -16.98 -35.08 -77.49
CA VAL A 295 -17.05 -36.57 -77.43
C VAL A 295 -17.37 -37.11 -76.00
N ALA A 296 -18.42 -37.94 -75.94
CA ALA A 296 -18.73 -39.13 -75.09
C ALA A 296 -18.64 -39.14 -73.54
N SER A 297 -19.83 -39.40 -72.96
CA SER A 297 -20.19 -40.32 -71.85
C SER A 297 -19.22 -40.61 -70.69
N SER A 298 -19.59 -40.10 -69.51
CA SER A 298 -19.50 -40.82 -68.23
C SER A 298 -20.76 -40.47 -67.41
N GLY A 299 -21.39 -41.48 -66.81
CA GLY A 299 -22.66 -41.35 -66.10
C GLY A 299 -22.50 -40.67 -64.74
N VAL A 300 -22.41 -39.34 -64.74
CA VAL A 300 -22.61 -38.52 -63.54
C VAL A 300 -23.62 -37.43 -63.90
N CYS A 301 -24.65 -37.27 -63.07
CA CYS A 301 -25.69 -36.27 -63.32
C CYS A 301 -25.06 -34.87 -63.21
N ASN A 302 -24.92 -34.15 -64.33
CA ASN A 302 -24.40 -32.77 -64.39
C ASN A 302 -25.11 -31.80 -63.41
N MET A 303 -26.35 -32.10 -63.01
CA MET A 303 -27.02 -31.32 -61.98
C MET A 303 -26.52 -31.64 -60.57
N CYS A 304 -26.24 -32.90 -60.28
CA CYS A 304 -25.64 -33.32 -59.01
C CYS A 304 -24.22 -32.77 -58.85
N GLU A 305 -23.38 -32.79 -59.89
CA GLU A 305 -22.04 -32.18 -59.83
C GLU A 305 -22.09 -30.67 -59.58
N ASN A 306 -23.06 -29.96 -60.17
CA ASN A 306 -23.24 -28.53 -59.93
C ASN A 306 -23.74 -28.24 -58.51
N TYR A 307 -24.71 -29.02 -57.99
CA TYR A 307 -25.14 -28.88 -56.60
C TYR A 307 -24.06 -29.27 -55.61
N GLU A 308 -23.23 -30.27 -55.92
CA GLU A 308 -22.06 -30.67 -55.12
C GLU A 308 -21.00 -29.55 -55.12
N ALA A 309 -20.69 -28.96 -56.28
CA ALA A 309 -19.79 -27.81 -56.38
C ALA A 309 -20.33 -26.58 -55.63
N GLN A 310 -21.64 -26.31 -55.70
CA GLN A 310 -22.27 -25.23 -54.94
C GLN A 310 -22.27 -25.50 -53.43
N LEU A 311 -22.47 -26.76 -53.01
CA LEU A 311 -22.41 -27.16 -51.62
C LEU A 311 -20.99 -27.05 -51.06
N VAL A 312 -19.98 -27.49 -51.81
CA VAL A 312 -18.56 -27.32 -51.46
C VAL A 312 -18.22 -25.84 -51.36
N ALA A 313 -18.63 -25.01 -52.33
CA ALA A 313 -18.40 -23.57 -52.27
C ALA A 313 -19.18 -22.87 -51.13
N ALA A 314 -20.30 -23.43 -50.67
CA ALA A 314 -21.02 -22.93 -49.49
C ALA A 314 -20.34 -23.38 -48.18
N GLN A 315 -19.82 -24.60 -48.13
CA GLN A 315 -19.04 -25.12 -47.00
C GLN A 315 -17.71 -24.38 -46.83
N GLU A 316 -17.01 -24.08 -47.92
CA GLU A 316 -15.79 -23.24 -47.90
C GLU A 316 -16.09 -21.83 -47.40
N ARG A 317 -17.19 -21.22 -47.84
CA ARG A 317 -17.65 -19.93 -47.32
C ARG A 317 -18.02 -19.98 -45.84
N SER A 318 -18.70 -21.04 -45.37
CA SER A 318 -18.98 -21.22 -43.93
C SER A 318 -17.67 -21.31 -43.14
N ARG A 319 -16.72 -22.10 -43.63
CA ARG A 319 -15.41 -22.29 -42.99
C ARG A 319 -14.59 -21.00 -42.94
N ASP A 320 -14.66 -20.17 -43.98
CA ASP A 320 -13.97 -18.88 -44.00
C ASP A 320 -14.67 -17.84 -43.11
N LEU A 321 -16.00 -17.83 -43.04
CA LEU A 321 -16.75 -17.02 -42.08
C LEU A 321 -16.48 -17.46 -40.63
N GLU A 322 -16.36 -18.76 -40.35
CA GLU A 322 -15.98 -19.29 -39.04
C GLU A 322 -14.56 -18.85 -38.64
N LYS A 323 -13.59 -18.87 -39.56
CA LYS A 323 -12.26 -18.31 -39.32
C LYS A 323 -12.32 -16.81 -39.03
N GLN A 324 -13.11 -16.05 -39.78
CA GLN A 324 -13.29 -14.61 -39.56
C GLN A 324 -13.93 -14.33 -38.19
N LEU A 325 -14.94 -15.11 -37.78
CA LEU A 325 -15.54 -15.03 -36.46
C LEU A 325 -14.51 -15.30 -35.36
N CYS A 326 -13.70 -16.35 -35.50
CA CYS A 326 -12.62 -16.64 -34.55
C CYS A 326 -11.59 -15.49 -34.46
N THR A 327 -11.25 -14.86 -35.59
CA THR A 327 -10.36 -13.68 -35.57
C THR A 327 -11.01 -12.46 -34.91
N LEU A 328 -12.32 -12.23 -35.14
CA LEU A 328 -13.07 -11.14 -34.52
C LEU A 328 -13.26 -11.35 -33.02
N GLU A 329 -13.48 -12.58 -32.58
CA GLU A 329 -13.53 -12.96 -31.17
C GLU A 329 -12.20 -12.68 -30.48
N ARG A 330 -11.08 -13.02 -31.13
CA ARG A 330 -9.74 -12.68 -30.62
C ARG A 330 -9.53 -11.17 -30.51
N TYR A 331 -9.92 -10.40 -31.52
CA TYR A 331 -9.83 -8.93 -31.46
C TYR A 331 -10.74 -8.33 -30.39
N LYS A 332 -11.92 -8.93 -30.15
CA LYS A 332 -12.83 -8.53 -29.07
C LYS A 332 -12.20 -8.79 -27.70
N GLU A 333 -11.52 -9.92 -27.51
CA GLU A 333 -10.79 -10.21 -26.28
C GLU A 333 -9.61 -9.25 -26.07
N GLU A 334 -8.82 -8.98 -27.11
CA GLU A 334 -7.72 -8.01 -27.07
C GLU A 334 -8.22 -6.60 -26.73
N LEU A 335 -9.31 -6.16 -27.37
CA LEU A 335 -9.95 -4.89 -27.05
C LEU A 335 -10.48 -4.87 -25.61
N SER A 336 -11.08 -5.97 -25.14
CA SER A 336 -11.55 -6.08 -23.75
C SER A 336 -10.40 -5.95 -22.74
N LYS A 337 -9.26 -6.60 -23.00
CA LYS A 337 -8.06 -6.50 -22.14
C LYS A 337 -7.50 -5.09 -22.12
N GLU A 338 -7.43 -4.45 -23.28
CA GLU A 338 -6.97 -3.07 -23.40
C GLU A 338 -7.93 -2.08 -22.70
N THR A 339 -9.25 -2.29 -22.77
CA THR A 339 -10.22 -1.47 -22.03
C THR A 339 -10.09 -1.66 -20.52
N ALA A 340 -9.83 -2.88 -20.05
CA ALA A 340 -9.60 -3.16 -18.64
C ALA A 340 -8.29 -2.52 -18.15
N PHE A 341 -7.23 -2.59 -18.96
CA PHE A 341 -5.95 -1.95 -18.64
C PHE A 341 -6.07 -0.42 -18.58
N ARG A 342 -6.78 0.22 -19.53
CA ARG A 342 -7.05 1.66 -19.45
C ARG A 342 -7.80 2.03 -18.17
N LYS A 343 -8.82 1.25 -17.82
CA LYS A 343 -9.61 1.50 -16.61
C LYS A 343 -8.74 1.40 -15.34
N ASP A 344 -7.90 0.37 -15.22
CA ASP A 344 -6.96 0.21 -14.09
C ASP A 344 -5.95 1.38 -14.02
N MET A 345 -5.44 1.84 -15.16
CA MET A 345 -4.53 3.00 -15.21
C MET A 345 -5.24 4.31 -14.84
N GLU A 346 -6.49 4.50 -15.26
CA GLU A 346 -7.32 5.65 -14.88
C GLU A 346 -7.65 5.64 -13.38
N GLU A 347 -7.96 4.47 -12.81
CA GLU A 347 -8.19 4.30 -11.38
C GLU A 347 -6.92 4.65 -10.58
N LYS A 348 -5.76 4.07 -10.93
CA LYS A 348 -4.48 4.39 -10.30
C LYS A 348 -4.09 5.86 -10.42
N TRP A 349 -4.35 6.46 -11.58
CA TRP A 349 -4.11 7.88 -11.79
C TRP A 349 -5.02 8.75 -10.90
N ASN A 350 -6.29 8.39 -10.77
CA ASN A 350 -7.24 9.08 -9.89
C ASN A 350 -6.88 8.90 -8.41
N GLU A 351 -6.45 7.71 -7.99
CA GLU A 351 -5.97 7.46 -6.62
C GLU A 351 -4.77 8.35 -6.29
N LYS A 352 -3.75 8.39 -7.16
CA LYS A 352 -2.58 9.24 -6.96
C LYS A 352 -2.91 10.73 -6.98
N LYS A 353 -3.84 11.14 -7.85
CA LYS A 353 -4.34 12.52 -7.88
C LYS A 353 -5.03 12.91 -6.57
N GLU A 354 -5.87 12.04 -6.02
CA GLU A 354 -6.57 12.33 -4.76
C GLU A 354 -5.60 12.29 -3.57
N GLU A 355 -4.62 11.37 -3.56
CA GLU A 355 -3.53 11.33 -2.58
C GLU A 355 -2.74 12.66 -2.57
N HIS A 356 -2.29 13.12 -3.74
CA HIS A 356 -1.58 14.40 -3.83
C HIS A 356 -2.46 15.60 -3.49
N LYS A 357 -3.75 15.57 -3.82
CA LYS A 357 -4.70 16.62 -3.42
C LYS A 357 -4.84 16.70 -1.90
N LEU A 358 -4.93 15.56 -1.21
CA LEU A 358 -4.95 15.52 0.25
C LEU A 358 -3.64 16.03 0.86
N GLN A 359 -2.49 15.62 0.32
CA GLN A 359 -1.17 16.12 0.74
C GLN A 359 -1.05 17.64 0.58
N ILE A 360 -1.51 18.18 -0.56
CA ILE A 360 -1.53 19.63 -0.80
C ILE A 360 -2.43 20.34 0.21
N GLN A 361 -3.62 19.82 0.49
CA GLN A 361 -4.53 20.40 1.49
C GLN A 361 -3.92 20.39 2.89
N GLU A 362 -3.23 19.30 3.28
CA GLU A 362 -2.54 19.21 4.55
C GLU A 362 -1.39 20.23 4.65
N LEU A 363 -0.58 20.35 3.60
CA LEU A 363 0.50 21.33 3.54
C LEU A 363 -0.04 22.76 3.56
N GLN A 364 -1.13 23.05 2.84
CA GLN A 364 -1.80 24.35 2.89
C GLN A 364 -2.25 24.69 4.32
N LYS A 365 -2.85 23.74 5.03
CA LYS A 365 -3.26 23.93 6.42
C LYS A 365 -2.06 24.21 7.33
N LYS A 366 -0.96 23.47 7.18
CA LYS A 366 0.28 23.70 7.94
C LYS A 366 0.87 25.09 7.66
N VAL A 367 0.85 25.54 6.42
CA VAL A 367 1.31 26.90 6.04
C VAL A 367 0.41 27.96 6.66
N GLU A 368 -0.91 27.79 6.64
CA GLU A 368 -1.85 28.72 7.27
C GLU A 368 -1.67 28.81 8.79
N GLU A 369 -1.41 27.70 9.47
CA GLU A 369 -1.11 27.65 10.91
C GLU A 369 0.23 28.34 11.24
N ALA A 370 1.26 28.12 10.43
CA ALA A 370 2.54 28.80 10.55
C ALA A 370 2.41 30.32 10.34
N ASP A 371 1.64 30.74 9.33
CA ASP A 371 1.38 32.16 9.04
C ASP A 371 0.62 32.86 10.16
N LYS A 372 -0.37 32.18 10.79
CA LYS A 372 -1.07 32.69 11.98
C LYS A 372 -0.10 32.89 13.14
N SER A 373 0.70 31.86 13.45
CA SER A 373 1.70 31.90 14.52
C SER A 373 2.72 33.03 14.30
N LEU A 374 3.15 33.22 13.05
CA LEU A 374 4.11 34.27 12.68
C LEU A 374 3.49 35.68 12.78
N LYS A 375 2.20 35.84 12.47
CA LYS A 375 1.47 37.10 12.69
C LYS A 375 1.32 37.42 14.16
N GLU A 376 0.97 36.43 14.98
CA GLU A 376 0.89 36.58 16.45
C GLU A 376 2.25 36.97 17.03
N LEU A 377 3.33 36.28 16.64
CA LEU A 377 4.68 36.61 17.09
C LEU A 377 5.11 38.02 16.68
N LYS A 378 4.81 38.44 15.44
CA LYS A 378 5.05 39.81 14.97
C LYS A 378 4.27 40.85 15.78
N HIS A 379 3.02 40.55 16.12
CA HIS A 379 2.19 41.43 16.93
C HIS A 379 2.76 41.58 18.35
N ILE A 380 3.08 40.46 19.01
CA ILE A 380 3.72 40.45 20.34
C ILE A 380 5.04 41.22 20.30
N TYR A 381 5.88 41.00 19.29
CA TYR A 381 7.14 41.73 19.14
C TYR A 381 6.92 43.24 18.97
N SER A 382 5.95 43.66 18.16
CA SER A 382 5.64 45.08 17.98
C SER A 382 5.13 45.73 19.28
N THR A 383 4.26 45.05 20.00
CA THR A 383 3.69 45.53 21.27
C THR A 383 4.78 45.63 22.33
N THR A 384 5.56 44.57 22.54
CA THR A 384 6.68 44.57 23.48
C THR A 384 7.74 45.61 23.14
N LYS A 385 8.09 45.77 21.85
CA LYS A 385 8.99 46.85 21.39
C LYS A 385 8.44 48.23 21.74
N SER A 386 7.15 48.47 21.53
CA SER A 386 6.49 49.75 21.87
C SER A 386 6.52 49.99 23.38
N GLU A 387 6.18 48.99 24.18
CA GLU A 387 6.20 49.08 25.65
C GLU A 387 7.61 49.36 26.19
N VAL A 388 8.63 48.64 25.70
CA VAL A 388 10.02 48.85 26.09
C VAL A 388 10.49 50.26 25.70
N THR A 389 10.16 50.71 24.48
CA THR A 389 10.51 52.07 24.03
C THR A 389 9.85 53.13 24.90
N GLN A 390 8.59 52.93 25.28
CA GLN A 390 7.87 53.84 26.17
C GLN A 390 8.49 53.86 27.57
N ARG A 391 8.84 52.70 28.14
CA ARG A 391 9.53 52.61 29.44
C ARG A 391 10.88 53.30 29.41
N LEU A 392 11.67 53.09 28.36
CA LEU A 392 12.96 53.76 28.17
C LEU A 392 12.79 55.28 28.07
N SER A 393 11.79 55.77 27.32
CA SER A 393 11.53 57.21 27.22
C SER A 393 11.13 57.84 28.56
N LYS A 394 10.36 57.12 29.39
CA LYS A 394 9.99 57.56 30.72
C LYS A 394 11.20 57.62 31.65
N LEU A 395 12.05 56.59 31.64
CA LEU A 395 13.28 56.56 32.43
C LEU A 395 14.25 57.67 32.01
N ASP A 396 14.33 57.98 30.71
CA ASP A 396 15.19 59.05 30.21
C ASP A 396 14.72 60.43 30.71
N GLU A 397 13.41 60.67 30.70
CA GLU A 397 12.82 61.89 31.24
C GLU A 397 13.02 62.01 32.76
N GLU A 398 12.79 60.93 33.51
CA GLU A 398 13.03 60.90 34.97
C GLU A 398 14.51 61.15 35.31
N ARG A 399 15.44 60.55 34.55
CA ARG A 399 16.88 60.81 34.68
C ARG A 399 17.19 62.28 34.45
N ARG A 400 16.68 62.86 33.37
CA ARG A 400 16.90 64.27 33.01
C ARG A 400 16.34 65.23 34.07
N GLN A 401 15.17 64.94 34.62
CA GLN A 401 14.58 65.73 35.72
C GLN A 401 15.42 65.64 37.00
N THR A 402 15.92 64.45 37.33
CA THR A 402 16.77 64.23 38.50
C THR A 402 18.10 64.95 38.37
N GLU A 403 18.72 64.89 37.20
CA GLU A 403 19.95 65.61 36.87
C GLU A 403 19.77 67.13 36.96
N ALA A 404 18.63 67.65 36.46
CA ALA A 404 18.30 69.06 36.60
C ALA A 404 18.14 69.50 38.07
N ARG A 405 17.48 68.68 38.91
CA ARG A 405 17.34 68.92 40.35
C ARG A 405 18.68 68.87 41.08
N LEU A 406 19.53 67.88 40.77
CA LEU A 406 20.85 67.77 41.35
C LEU A 406 21.70 69.01 41.04
N ASN A 407 21.72 69.43 39.78
CA ASN A 407 22.42 70.64 39.35
C ASN A 407 21.87 71.93 40.00
N HIS A 408 20.58 71.97 40.31
CA HIS A 408 19.97 73.09 41.01
C HIS A 408 20.39 73.13 42.48
N LEU A 409 20.29 72.00 43.19
CA LEU A 409 20.71 71.88 44.58
C LEU A 409 22.21 72.17 44.74
N GLN A 410 23.04 71.71 43.80
CA GLN A 410 24.47 71.98 43.82
C GLN A 410 24.77 73.49 43.73
N ARG A 411 24.09 74.21 42.83
CA ARG A 411 24.18 75.68 42.72
C ARG A 411 23.71 76.40 43.98
N GLU A 412 22.61 75.94 44.60
CA GLU A 412 22.13 76.53 45.85
C GLU A 412 23.13 76.30 46.99
N ASN A 413 23.72 75.12 47.08
CA ASN A 413 24.68 74.77 48.11
C ASN A 413 25.97 75.60 47.97
N GLU A 414 26.50 75.75 46.75
CA GLU A 414 27.64 76.65 46.47
C GLU A 414 27.33 78.10 46.85
N ASN A 415 26.10 78.57 46.57
CA ASN A 415 25.66 79.92 46.93
C ASN A 415 25.54 80.11 48.45
N LEU A 416 24.96 79.14 49.16
CA LEU A 416 24.83 79.16 50.62
C LEU A 416 26.21 79.10 51.29
N VAL A 417 27.10 78.20 50.87
CA VAL A 417 28.47 78.11 51.38
C VAL A 417 29.22 79.42 51.12
N GLY A 418 29.08 80.00 49.92
CA GLY A 418 29.67 81.30 49.59
C GLY A 418 29.17 82.43 50.48
N LYS A 419 27.84 82.52 50.71
CA LYS A 419 27.24 83.50 51.61
C LYS A 419 27.66 83.31 53.07
N HIS A 420 27.71 82.07 53.56
CA HIS A 420 28.14 81.75 54.92
C HIS A 420 29.62 82.07 55.13
N SER A 421 30.49 81.71 54.18
CA SER A 421 31.91 82.04 54.23
C SER A 421 32.14 83.55 54.24
N LYS A 422 31.46 84.28 53.34
CA LYS A 422 31.56 85.74 53.27
C LYS A 422 31.10 86.41 54.57
N ARG A 423 29.93 86.03 55.09
CA ARG A 423 29.41 86.62 56.33
C ARG A 423 30.22 86.24 57.57
N SER A 424 30.77 85.04 57.61
CA SER A 424 31.71 84.60 58.65
C SER A 424 33.00 85.44 58.62
N SER A 425 33.56 85.70 57.43
CA SER A 425 34.73 86.55 57.26
C SER A 425 34.46 88.01 57.62
N GLU A 426 33.29 88.54 57.27
CA GLU A 426 32.85 89.90 57.63
C GLU A 426 32.78 90.02 59.17
N LEU A 427 32.11 89.08 59.85
CA LEU A 427 32.01 89.03 61.31
C LEU A 427 33.37 88.88 62.02
N GLN A 428 34.32 88.16 61.44
CA GLN A 428 35.67 88.02 62.00
C GLN A 428 36.54 89.27 61.78
N SER A 429 36.27 90.05 60.74
CA SER A 429 37.02 91.26 60.40
C SER A 429 36.56 92.52 61.13
N GLU A 430 35.35 92.49 61.71
CA GLU A 430 34.83 93.60 62.51
C GLU A 430 35.55 93.69 63.87
N MET A 431 36.27 94.79 64.11
CA MET A 431 36.83 95.10 65.43
C MET A 431 35.72 95.52 66.39
N ILE A 432 35.58 94.81 67.52
CA ILE A 432 34.65 95.15 68.59
C ILE A 432 35.11 96.47 69.24
N ASN A 433 34.49 97.59 68.84
CA ASN A 433 34.64 98.87 69.52
C ASN A 433 33.41 99.13 70.37
N LEU A 434 33.59 99.23 71.69
CA LEU A 434 32.53 99.57 72.62
C LEU A 434 32.54 101.09 72.82
N PRO A 435 31.48 101.83 72.48
CA PRO A 435 31.48 103.29 72.55
C PRO A 435 31.56 103.81 74.00
N ASP A 436 32.41 104.79 74.26
CA ASP A 436 32.64 105.37 75.60
C ASP A 436 31.63 106.48 75.98
N VAL A 437 30.69 106.82 75.07
CA VAL A 437 29.76 107.96 75.22
C VAL A 437 28.30 107.48 75.24
N VAL A 438 27.54 107.94 76.23
CA VAL A 438 26.12 107.54 76.48
C VAL A 438 25.19 107.69 75.26
N PRO A 439 25.25 108.76 74.44
CA PRO A 439 24.39 108.90 73.26
C PRO A 439 24.68 107.85 72.17
N GLU A 440 25.96 107.52 71.95
CA GLU A 440 26.37 106.50 70.97
C GLU A 440 25.95 105.10 71.43
N LEU A 441 25.95 104.85 72.75
CA LEU A 441 25.41 103.62 73.33
C LEU A 441 23.90 103.48 73.13
N GLN A 442 23.15 104.58 73.27
CA GLN A 442 21.70 104.61 73.01
C GLN A 442 21.38 104.36 71.53
N GLU A 443 22.15 104.95 70.61
CA GLU A 443 22.00 104.70 69.17
C GLU A 443 22.33 103.23 68.82
N MET A 444 23.39 102.68 69.41
CA MET A 444 23.74 101.27 69.22
C MET A 444 22.66 100.33 69.79
N LEU A 445 22.07 100.66 70.93
CA LEU A 445 20.93 99.91 71.50
C LEU A 445 19.68 100.00 70.63
N LEU A 446 19.33 101.17 70.11
CA LEU A 446 18.23 101.34 69.17
C LEU A 446 18.45 100.50 67.91
N ARG A 447 19.66 100.53 67.36
CA ARG A 447 20.02 99.74 66.17
C ARG A 447 19.96 98.23 66.43
N ARG A 448 20.37 97.78 67.61
CA ARG A 448 20.24 96.37 68.03
C ARG A 448 18.79 95.97 68.29
N LEU A 449 17.95 96.88 68.78
CA LEU A 449 16.51 96.67 68.92
C LEU A 449 15.84 96.57 67.55
N ASP A 450 16.19 97.42 66.59
CA ASP A 450 15.72 97.33 65.20
C ASP A 450 16.17 96.02 64.53
N ASP A 451 17.43 95.61 64.73
CA ASP A 451 17.94 94.30 64.27
C ASP A 451 17.13 93.14 64.90
N LEU A 452 16.77 93.24 66.18
CA LEU A 452 15.94 92.26 66.90
C LEU A 452 14.50 92.22 66.37
N ILE A 453 13.92 93.38 66.06
CA ILE A 453 12.59 93.47 65.46
C ILE A 453 12.61 92.84 64.06
N ALA A 454 13.61 93.15 63.23
CA ALA A 454 13.77 92.55 61.90
C ALA A 454 13.98 91.03 61.98
N ALA A 455 14.77 90.55 62.95
CA ALA A 455 14.95 89.12 63.20
C ALA A 455 13.64 88.45 63.66
N LYS A 456 12.84 89.11 64.49
CA LYS A 456 11.53 88.62 64.94
C LYS A 456 10.51 88.53 63.80
N VAL A 457 10.41 89.55 62.96
CA VAL A 457 9.55 89.53 61.77
C VAL A 457 10.03 88.46 60.77
N GLY A 458 11.35 88.27 60.64
CA GLY A 458 11.93 87.18 59.85
C GLY A 458 11.60 85.80 60.41
N GLN A 459 11.62 85.65 61.74
CA GLN A 459 11.21 84.42 62.44
C GLN A 459 9.73 84.12 62.17
N GLU A 460 8.83 85.09 62.33
CA GLU A 460 7.38 84.91 62.10
C GLU A 460 7.10 84.47 60.65
N LYS A 461 7.77 85.08 59.68
CA LYS A 461 7.64 84.69 58.26
C LYS A 461 8.19 83.28 57.99
N ALA A 462 9.28 82.90 58.65
CA ALA A 462 9.82 81.55 58.54
C ALA A 462 8.88 80.51 59.19
N GLU A 463 8.25 80.85 60.31
CA GLU A 463 7.23 80.03 60.97
C GLU A 463 6.00 79.83 60.07
N GLU A 464 5.50 80.88 59.42
CA GLU A 464 4.41 80.80 58.43
C GLU A 464 4.80 79.90 57.24
N MET A 465 6.04 80.00 56.76
CA MET A 465 6.52 79.14 55.68
C MET A 465 6.62 77.66 56.11
N VAL A 466 7.02 77.40 57.36
CA VAL A 466 7.05 76.03 57.92
C VAL A 466 5.63 75.47 58.07
N GLU A 467 4.65 76.27 58.49
CA GLU A 467 3.23 75.88 58.49
C GLU A 467 2.76 75.50 57.09
N ASN A 468 3.01 76.34 56.08
CA ASN A 468 2.64 76.06 54.68
C ASN A 468 3.27 74.78 54.16
N LEU A 469 4.57 74.57 54.41
CA LEU A 469 5.27 73.34 54.05
C LEU A 469 4.73 72.12 54.79
N ARG A 470 4.26 72.27 56.03
CA ARG A 470 3.58 71.20 56.78
C ARG A 470 2.25 70.82 56.14
N TYR A 471 1.44 71.79 55.70
CA TYR A 471 0.19 71.50 54.99
C TYR A 471 0.46 70.77 53.66
N GLU A 472 1.45 71.23 52.90
CA GLU A 472 1.85 70.57 51.64
C GLU A 472 2.36 69.15 51.89
N ALA A 473 3.21 68.94 52.90
CA ALA A 473 3.69 67.62 53.28
C ALA A 473 2.55 66.68 53.75
N ASN A 474 1.55 67.20 54.46
CA ASN A 474 0.38 66.42 54.86
C ASN A 474 -0.49 66.02 53.66
N MET A 475 -0.75 66.96 52.74
CA MET A 475 -1.44 66.69 51.47
C MET A 475 -0.74 65.61 50.65
N LEU A 476 0.58 65.69 50.52
CA LEU A 476 1.37 64.70 49.80
C LEU A 476 1.33 63.32 50.48
N ARG A 477 1.35 63.26 51.82
CA ARG A 477 1.18 62.00 52.55
C ARG A 477 -0.18 61.37 52.30
N GLU A 478 -1.25 62.15 52.33
CA GLU A 478 -2.61 61.65 52.13
C GLU A 478 -2.82 61.15 50.69
N GLN A 479 -2.24 61.85 49.70
CA GLN A 479 -2.19 61.37 48.31
C GLN A 479 -1.40 60.06 48.18
N LEU A 480 -0.26 59.93 48.86
CA LEU A 480 0.54 58.72 48.85
C LEU A 480 -0.22 57.54 49.47
N GLU A 481 -0.89 57.74 50.61
CA GLU A 481 -1.70 56.70 51.25
C GLU A 481 -2.88 56.27 50.37
N SER A 482 -3.53 57.21 49.68
CA SER A 482 -4.60 56.90 48.72
C SER A 482 -4.06 56.07 47.55
N ALA A 483 -2.92 56.46 46.98
CA ALA A 483 -2.26 55.73 45.90
C ALA A 483 -1.85 54.31 46.34
N GLN A 484 -1.29 54.16 47.54
CA GLN A 484 -0.93 52.87 48.12
C GLN A 484 -2.15 51.96 48.31
N LYS A 485 -3.26 52.48 48.83
CA LYS A 485 -4.52 51.71 48.96
C LYS A 485 -5.05 51.24 47.60
N ASN A 486 -5.02 52.11 46.59
CA ASN A 486 -5.43 51.76 45.24
C ASN A 486 -4.51 50.69 44.63
N GLN A 487 -3.20 50.81 44.84
CA GLN A 487 -2.22 49.82 44.40
C GLN A 487 -2.49 48.45 45.05
N ILE A 488 -2.63 48.38 46.38
CA ILE A 488 -2.93 47.13 47.10
C ILE A 488 -4.22 46.50 46.59
N CYS A 489 -5.28 47.30 46.38
CA CYS A 489 -6.55 46.79 45.84
C CYS A 489 -6.37 46.22 44.42
N SER A 490 -5.56 46.88 43.58
CA SER A 490 -5.26 46.39 42.23
C SER A 490 -4.45 45.09 42.25
N GLU A 491 -3.48 44.97 43.16
CA GLU A 491 -2.65 43.77 43.35
C GLU A 491 -3.50 42.60 43.82
N GLN A 492 -4.41 42.79 44.78
CA GLN A 492 -5.34 41.75 45.24
C GLN A 492 -6.27 41.28 44.12
N ARG A 493 -6.74 42.20 43.26
CA ARG A 493 -7.57 41.84 42.10
C ARG A 493 -6.76 41.01 41.10
N LEU A 494 -5.51 41.39 40.83
CA LEU A 494 -4.62 40.62 39.96
C LEU A 494 -4.33 39.23 40.54
N GLN A 495 -4.04 39.14 41.84
CA GLN A 495 -3.86 37.85 42.53
C GLN A 495 -5.09 36.94 42.39
N SER A 496 -6.29 37.50 42.53
CA SER A 496 -7.54 36.74 42.32
C SER A 496 -7.69 36.25 40.88
N THR A 497 -7.31 37.07 39.90
CA THR A 497 -7.32 36.65 38.48
C THR A 497 -6.27 35.58 38.18
N ILE A 498 -5.07 35.69 38.76
CA ILE A 498 -4.01 34.69 38.63
C ILE A 498 -4.51 33.35 39.19
N HIS A 499 -5.08 33.36 40.39
CA HIS A 499 -5.62 32.15 41.01
C HIS A 499 -6.71 31.48 40.16
N ASN A 500 -7.62 32.26 39.57
CA ASN A 500 -8.64 31.73 38.67
C ASN A 500 -8.03 31.14 37.39
N LEU A 501 -7.00 31.78 36.84
CA LEU A 501 -6.28 31.27 35.66
C LEU A 501 -5.51 29.99 35.98
N GLU A 502 -4.86 29.90 37.14
CA GLU A 502 -4.19 28.68 37.63
C GLU A 502 -5.19 27.53 37.80
N SER A 503 -6.36 27.77 38.38
CA SER A 503 -7.40 26.75 38.50
C SER A 503 -7.92 26.28 37.14
N ASN A 504 -8.11 27.20 36.20
CA ASN A 504 -8.51 26.85 34.83
C ASN A 504 -7.42 26.08 34.09
N LEU A 505 -6.16 26.46 34.25
CA LEU A 505 -5.02 25.74 33.68
C LEU A 505 -4.96 24.32 34.24
N HIS A 506 -5.09 24.15 35.55
CA HIS A 506 -5.08 22.85 36.18
C HIS A 506 -6.21 21.93 35.68
N ARG A 507 -7.42 22.49 35.50
CA ARG A 507 -8.54 21.75 34.90
C ARG A 507 -8.24 21.33 33.47
N ALA A 508 -7.73 22.24 32.64
CA ALA A 508 -7.36 21.93 31.25
C ALA A 508 -6.23 20.87 31.16
N GLU A 509 -5.25 20.92 32.08
CA GLU A 509 -4.21 19.92 32.20
C GLU A 509 -4.77 18.53 32.57
N SER A 510 -5.71 18.48 33.51
CA SER A 510 -6.40 17.24 33.88
C SER A 510 -7.21 16.67 32.71
N GLU A 511 -7.96 17.50 31.99
CA GLU A 511 -8.70 17.09 30.77
C GLU A 511 -7.74 16.57 29.69
N LYS A 512 -6.61 17.24 29.46
CA LYS A 512 -5.57 16.79 28.53
C LYS A 512 -5.00 15.42 28.95
N GLN A 513 -4.73 15.22 30.23
CA GLN A 513 -4.25 13.93 30.73
C GLN A 513 -5.28 12.82 30.50
N GLN A 514 -6.56 13.06 30.78
CA GLN A 514 -7.65 12.11 30.53
C GLN A 514 -7.76 11.75 29.04
N LEU A 515 -7.76 12.76 28.15
CA LEU A 515 -7.80 12.54 26.70
C LEU A 515 -6.56 11.77 26.21
N SER A 516 -5.38 12.07 26.76
CA SER A 516 -4.15 11.33 26.42
C SER A 516 -4.19 9.87 26.85
N ALA A 517 -4.84 9.56 27.98
CA ALA A 517 -5.04 8.19 28.44
C ALA A 517 -6.03 7.45 27.53
N GLN A 518 -7.13 8.10 27.15
CA GLN A 518 -8.10 7.54 26.20
C GLN A 518 -7.48 7.27 24.83
N LEU A 519 -6.63 8.18 24.33
CA LEU A 519 -5.90 7.96 23.08
C LEU A 519 -5.00 6.73 23.15
N LYS A 520 -4.23 6.56 24.23
CA LYS A 520 -3.40 5.36 24.42
C LYS A 520 -4.21 4.07 24.46
N GLU A 521 -5.38 4.08 25.09
CA GLU A 521 -6.28 2.91 25.10
C GLU A 521 -6.80 2.59 23.69
N LEU A 522 -7.22 3.62 22.94
CA LEU A 522 -7.69 3.46 21.56
C LEU A 522 -6.57 2.97 20.63
N GLU A 523 -5.36 3.51 20.76
CA GLU A 523 -4.18 3.05 20.02
C GLU A 523 -3.88 1.57 20.30
N ALA A 524 -3.92 1.15 21.57
CA ALA A 524 -3.76 -0.26 21.94
C ALA A 524 -4.86 -1.16 21.35
N ARG A 525 -6.11 -0.67 21.31
CA ARG A 525 -7.24 -1.41 20.71
C ARG A 525 -7.09 -1.54 19.20
N VAL A 526 -6.61 -0.50 18.52
CA VAL A 526 -6.32 -0.53 17.08
C VAL A 526 -5.25 -1.57 16.76
N ILE A 527 -4.15 -1.60 17.55
CA ILE A 527 -3.09 -2.61 17.38
C ILE A 527 -3.65 -4.03 17.56
N SER A 528 -4.48 -4.26 18.58
CA SER A 528 -5.11 -5.57 18.82
C SER A 528 -6.01 -6.01 17.66
N LEU A 529 -6.83 -5.08 17.11
CA LEU A 529 -7.70 -5.39 15.96
C LEU A 529 -6.90 -5.62 14.68
N GLN A 530 -5.77 -4.94 14.50
CA GLN A 530 -4.88 -5.19 13.38
C GLN A 530 -4.22 -6.57 13.47
N GLN A 531 -3.80 -7.00 14.66
CA GLN A 531 -3.31 -8.37 14.86
C GLN A 531 -4.38 -9.40 14.51
N GLU A 532 -5.61 -9.23 15.00
CA GLU A 532 -6.73 -10.12 14.67
C GLU A 532 -7.05 -10.14 13.17
N THR A 533 -6.96 -8.98 12.50
CA THR A 533 -7.14 -8.87 11.06
C THR A 533 -6.04 -9.62 10.30
N ASP A 534 -4.79 -9.55 10.75
CA ASP A 534 -3.66 -10.23 10.11
C ASP A 534 -3.69 -11.75 10.35
N ASP A 535 -4.12 -12.18 11.53
CA ASP A 535 -4.39 -13.60 11.83
C ASP A 535 -5.50 -14.16 10.92
N LEU A 536 -6.61 -13.42 10.75
CA LEU A 536 -7.69 -13.80 9.85
C LEU A 536 -7.26 -13.82 8.37
N LYS A 537 -6.40 -12.90 7.93
CA LYS A 537 -5.82 -12.93 6.58
C LYS A 537 -4.97 -14.19 6.38
N LEU A 538 -4.16 -14.56 7.36
CA LEU A 538 -3.33 -15.76 7.29
C LEU A 538 -4.19 -17.03 7.20
N GLU A 539 -5.28 -17.10 7.95
CA GLU A 539 -6.25 -18.20 7.82
C GLU A 539 -6.94 -18.22 6.45
N TYR A 540 -7.31 -17.05 5.93
CA TYR A 540 -7.90 -16.92 4.61
C TYR A 540 -6.94 -17.40 3.51
N ASP A 541 -5.67 -17.01 3.56
CA ASP A 541 -4.66 -17.43 2.57
C ASP A 541 -4.45 -18.95 2.59
N LYS A 542 -4.38 -19.56 3.78
CA LYS A 542 -4.32 -21.04 3.92
C LYS A 542 -5.55 -21.72 3.32
N ALA A 543 -6.74 -21.16 3.53
CA ALA A 543 -7.97 -21.70 2.96
C ALA A 543 -7.99 -21.56 1.43
N VAL A 544 -7.45 -20.47 0.88
CA VAL A 544 -7.33 -20.26 -0.57
C VAL A 544 -6.34 -21.26 -1.19
N GLU A 545 -5.19 -21.51 -0.54
CA GLU A 545 -4.23 -22.52 -0.98
C GLU A 545 -4.84 -23.93 -0.98
N ALA A 546 -5.52 -24.31 0.11
CA ALA A 546 -6.21 -25.59 0.22
C ALA A 546 -7.34 -25.74 -0.83
N ARG A 547 -8.06 -24.66 -1.14
CA ARG A 547 -9.03 -24.67 -2.24
C ARG A 547 -8.34 -24.89 -3.58
N GLY A 548 -7.19 -24.26 -3.81
CA GLY A 548 -6.41 -24.43 -5.04
C GLY A 548 -5.92 -25.86 -5.26
N THR A 549 -5.47 -26.55 -4.21
CA THR A 549 -5.06 -27.96 -4.30
C THR A 549 -6.26 -28.87 -4.60
N LEU A 550 -7.39 -28.68 -3.92
CA LEU A 550 -8.62 -29.43 -4.19
C LEU A 550 -9.16 -29.19 -5.61
N GLU A 551 -9.10 -27.95 -6.12
CA GLU A 551 -9.46 -27.64 -7.50
C GLU A 551 -8.57 -28.36 -8.51
N TYR A 552 -7.27 -28.46 -8.23
CA TYR A 552 -6.33 -29.23 -9.04
C TYR A 552 -6.68 -30.72 -9.05
N GLU A 553 -6.92 -31.32 -7.88
CA GLU A 553 -7.31 -32.73 -7.74
C GLU A 553 -8.64 -33.03 -8.44
N LEU A 554 -9.62 -32.14 -8.34
CA LEU A 554 -10.89 -32.25 -9.07
C LEU A 554 -10.67 -32.18 -10.59
N LYS A 555 -9.79 -31.30 -11.05
CA LYS A 555 -9.46 -31.21 -12.48
C LYS A 555 -8.76 -32.47 -12.97
N GLU A 556 -7.86 -33.03 -12.18
CA GLU A 556 -7.18 -34.29 -12.50
C GLU A 556 -8.16 -35.47 -12.51
N SER A 557 -9.01 -35.57 -11.50
CA SER A 557 -10.07 -36.60 -11.42
C SER A 557 -11.04 -36.51 -12.60
N ARG A 558 -11.43 -35.29 -13.00
CA ARG A 558 -12.23 -35.07 -14.22
C ARG A 558 -11.53 -35.56 -15.48
N LYS A 559 -10.22 -35.28 -15.64
CA LYS A 559 -9.44 -35.80 -16.78
C LYS A 559 -9.42 -37.33 -16.80
N LYS A 560 -9.24 -37.97 -15.63
CA LYS A 560 -9.29 -39.44 -15.50
C LYS A 560 -10.65 -40.00 -15.92
N ILE A 561 -11.74 -39.39 -15.45
CA ILE A 561 -13.11 -39.78 -15.85
C ILE A 561 -13.29 -39.65 -17.37
N THR A 562 -12.85 -38.53 -17.97
CA THR A 562 -12.99 -38.35 -19.43
C THR A 562 -12.17 -39.37 -20.22
N ALA A 563 -10.97 -39.74 -19.75
CA ALA A 563 -10.14 -40.76 -20.39
C ALA A 563 -10.81 -42.14 -20.33
N LEU A 564 -11.26 -42.56 -19.14
CA LEU A 564 -11.99 -43.82 -18.96
C LEU A 564 -13.27 -43.88 -19.80
N GLN A 565 -13.97 -42.75 -19.96
CA GLN A 565 -15.17 -42.68 -20.78
C GLN A 565 -14.87 -42.84 -22.28
N ILE A 566 -13.73 -42.32 -22.76
CA ILE A 566 -13.26 -42.55 -24.13
C ILE A 566 -12.88 -44.02 -24.31
N ASP A 567 -12.12 -44.60 -23.36
CA ASP A 567 -11.70 -46.00 -23.42
C ASP A 567 -12.91 -46.95 -23.44
N LEU A 568 -13.93 -46.68 -22.61
CA LEU A 568 -15.18 -47.44 -22.63
C LEU A 568 -15.88 -47.35 -23.99
N GLN A 569 -15.99 -46.15 -24.57
CA GLN A 569 -16.57 -45.98 -25.91
C GLN A 569 -15.76 -46.71 -26.99
N MET A 570 -14.43 -46.75 -26.88
CA MET A 570 -13.58 -47.50 -27.79
C MET A 570 -13.83 -49.00 -27.65
N CYS A 571 -13.88 -49.52 -26.42
CA CYS A 571 -14.22 -50.93 -26.14
C CYS A 571 -15.62 -51.31 -26.64
N GLU A 572 -16.62 -50.44 -26.47
CA GLU A 572 -17.96 -50.66 -27.01
C GLU A 572 -17.98 -50.70 -28.54
N ARG A 573 -17.19 -49.85 -29.19
CA ARG A 573 -17.05 -49.85 -30.66
C ARG A 573 -16.35 -51.11 -31.15
N THR A 574 -15.22 -51.48 -30.57
CA THR A 574 -14.50 -52.71 -30.96
C THR A 574 -15.35 -53.95 -30.73
N GLN A 575 -16.15 -54.00 -29.66
CA GLN A 575 -17.12 -55.07 -29.44
C GLN A 575 -18.19 -55.10 -30.54
N LYS A 576 -18.76 -53.96 -30.93
CA LYS A 576 -19.72 -53.88 -32.05
C LYS A 576 -19.11 -54.37 -33.36
N ASP A 577 -17.89 -53.95 -33.66
CA ASP A 577 -17.17 -54.36 -34.87
C ASP A 577 -16.90 -55.87 -34.86
N PHE A 578 -16.48 -56.44 -33.73
CA PHE A 578 -16.28 -57.89 -33.58
C PHE A 578 -17.59 -58.68 -33.79
N VAL A 579 -18.71 -58.17 -33.26
CA VAL A 579 -20.03 -58.78 -33.46
C VAL A 579 -20.44 -58.70 -34.94
N GLN A 580 -20.22 -57.58 -35.62
CA GLN A 580 -20.50 -57.45 -37.05
C GLN A 580 -19.62 -58.39 -37.90
N LEU A 581 -18.31 -58.46 -37.60
CA LEU A 581 -17.38 -59.34 -38.30
C LEU A 581 -17.76 -60.81 -38.11
N SER A 582 -18.12 -61.22 -36.89
CA SER A 582 -18.54 -62.60 -36.60
C SER A 582 -19.85 -62.97 -37.29
N GLN A 583 -20.82 -62.05 -37.38
CA GLN A 583 -22.05 -62.23 -38.16
C GLN A 583 -21.77 -62.33 -39.66
N SER A 584 -20.91 -61.46 -40.21
CA SER A 584 -20.52 -61.51 -41.62
C SER A 584 -19.81 -62.82 -41.96
N LEU A 585 -18.90 -63.26 -41.11
CA LEU A 585 -18.20 -64.54 -41.27
C LEU A 585 -19.17 -65.72 -41.20
N GLN A 586 -20.14 -65.70 -40.30
CA GLN A 586 -21.19 -66.74 -40.24
C GLN A 586 -22.03 -66.78 -41.51
N GLN A 587 -22.43 -65.62 -42.05
CA GLN A 587 -23.16 -65.54 -43.31
C GLN A 587 -22.32 -66.06 -44.50
N GLU A 588 -21.03 -65.75 -44.52
CA GLU A 588 -20.12 -66.20 -45.58
C GLU A 588 -19.84 -67.69 -45.50
N LEU A 589 -19.66 -68.23 -44.29
CA LEU A 589 -19.55 -69.67 -44.06
C LEU A 589 -20.85 -70.41 -44.45
N GLU A 590 -22.02 -69.83 -44.19
CA GLU A 590 -23.30 -70.43 -44.61
C GLU A 590 -23.45 -70.42 -46.13
N LYS A 591 -23.06 -69.33 -46.81
CA LYS A 591 -23.00 -69.29 -48.29
C LYS A 591 -22.06 -70.35 -48.87
N ILE A 592 -20.90 -70.57 -48.24
CA ILE A 592 -19.97 -71.64 -48.66
C ILE A 592 -20.62 -73.02 -48.48
N ARG A 593 -21.28 -73.27 -47.35
CA ARG A 593 -22.00 -74.54 -47.09
C ARG A 593 -23.13 -74.79 -48.10
N GLU A 594 -23.89 -73.76 -48.46
CA GLU A 594 -24.91 -73.86 -49.50
C GLU A 594 -24.31 -74.16 -50.88
N SER A 595 -23.13 -73.60 -51.18
CA SER A 595 -22.41 -73.86 -52.44
C SER A 595 -21.78 -75.26 -52.53
N ASP A 596 -21.34 -75.83 -51.39
CA ASP A 596 -20.72 -77.17 -51.32
C ASP A 596 -21.73 -78.34 -51.35
N ASN A 597 -23.04 -78.07 -51.30
CA ASN A 597 -24.08 -79.10 -51.39
C ASN A 597 -24.28 -79.64 -52.82
N GLN A 598 -23.48 -79.21 -53.80
CA GLN A 598 -23.40 -79.81 -55.14
C GLN A 598 -22.10 -80.62 -55.29
N VAL A 599 -22.08 -81.86 -54.81
CA VAL A 599 -20.99 -82.80 -55.07
C VAL A 599 -21.04 -83.22 -56.55
N ARG A 600 -20.32 -82.51 -57.42
CA ARG A 600 -20.14 -82.88 -58.82
C ARG A 600 -18.95 -83.84 -58.93
N TRP A 601 -19.23 -85.12 -59.12
CA TRP A 601 -18.21 -86.08 -59.54
C TRP A 601 -17.64 -85.62 -60.88
N GLU A 602 -16.34 -85.30 -60.93
CA GLU A 602 -15.71 -84.83 -62.16
C GLU A 602 -15.58 -85.97 -63.17
N HIS A 603 -15.94 -85.72 -64.42
CA HIS A 603 -15.74 -86.70 -65.49
C HIS A 603 -14.28 -86.71 -65.93
N ASP A 604 -13.76 -87.89 -66.28
CA ASP A 604 -12.34 -88.07 -66.68
C ASP A 604 -11.94 -87.25 -67.92
N GLU A 605 -12.93 -86.81 -68.71
CA GLU A 605 -12.75 -86.01 -69.93
C GLU A 605 -12.54 -84.52 -69.65
N ASP A 606 -12.93 -84.03 -68.47
CA ASP A 606 -12.90 -82.60 -68.12
C ASP A 606 -11.59 -82.18 -67.43
N VAL A 607 -10.68 -83.13 -67.17
CA VAL A 607 -9.49 -82.90 -66.34
C VAL A 607 -8.23 -83.42 -67.02
N ASP A 608 -7.40 -82.49 -67.49
CA ASP A 608 -6.12 -82.79 -68.13
C ASP A 608 -4.93 -82.80 -67.17
N GLU A 609 -5.10 -82.25 -65.96
CA GLU A 609 -4.02 -82.10 -64.96
C GLU A 609 -4.45 -82.55 -63.56
N CYS A 610 -3.50 -83.06 -62.78
CA CYS A 610 -3.79 -83.46 -61.39
C CYS A 610 -4.14 -82.25 -60.52
N HIS A 611 -5.25 -82.33 -59.78
CA HIS A 611 -5.71 -81.24 -58.89
C HIS A 611 -4.73 -80.83 -57.79
N ASN A 612 -3.81 -81.71 -57.38
CA ASN A 612 -2.81 -81.42 -56.35
C ASN A 612 -1.47 -80.95 -56.94
N CYS A 613 -0.82 -81.78 -57.76
CA CYS A 613 0.52 -81.47 -58.30
C CYS A 613 0.53 -80.74 -59.64
N LYS A 614 -0.64 -80.46 -60.22
CA LYS A 614 -0.82 -79.79 -61.54
C LYS A 614 -0.07 -80.46 -62.71
N ALA A 615 0.41 -81.68 -62.53
CA ALA A 615 1.07 -82.42 -63.58
C ALA A 615 0.04 -82.99 -64.57
N PRO A 616 0.28 -82.92 -65.89
CA PRO A 616 -0.64 -83.41 -66.90
C PRO A 616 -0.78 -84.94 -66.82
N PHE A 617 -1.99 -85.42 -67.10
CA PHE A 617 -2.27 -86.85 -67.22
C PHE A 617 -1.77 -87.38 -68.56
N SER A 618 -1.25 -88.61 -68.56
CA SER A 618 -0.70 -89.26 -69.75
C SER A 618 -1.07 -90.74 -69.72
N VAL A 619 -0.81 -91.49 -70.80
CA VAL A 619 -1.14 -92.93 -70.87
C VAL A 619 -0.48 -93.73 -69.73
N THR A 620 0.68 -93.30 -69.25
CA THR A 620 1.38 -93.91 -68.09
C THR A 620 0.91 -93.36 -66.74
N LYS A 621 0.29 -92.18 -66.69
CA LYS A 621 -0.19 -91.52 -65.47
C LYS A 621 -1.72 -91.49 -65.43
N ARG A 622 -2.31 -92.53 -64.82
CA ARG A 622 -3.76 -92.73 -64.78
C ARG A 622 -4.48 -91.72 -63.85
N ARG A 623 -5.67 -91.31 -64.26
CA ARG A 623 -6.64 -90.49 -63.50
C ARG A 623 -7.29 -91.31 -62.39
N GLN A 624 -7.42 -90.76 -61.19
CA GLN A 624 -8.02 -91.41 -60.02
C GLN A 624 -8.86 -90.40 -59.22
N HIS A 625 -10.13 -90.70 -58.97
CA HIS A 625 -10.99 -89.83 -58.16
C HIS A 625 -10.73 -89.95 -56.67
N CYS A 626 -10.77 -88.82 -55.98
CA CYS A 626 -10.97 -88.80 -54.54
C CYS A 626 -12.39 -89.26 -54.22
N ARG A 627 -12.53 -90.32 -53.41
CA ARG A 627 -13.84 -90.87 -53.05
C ARG A 627 -14.66 -89.99 -52.10
N HIS A 628 -14.09 -88.89 -51.62
CA HIS A 628 -14.78 -87.91 -50.77
C HIS A 628 -15.22 -86.66 -51.54
N CYS A 629 -14.30 -85.96 -52.22
CA CYS A 629 -14.62 -84.72 -52.94
C CYS A 629 -14.90 -84.90 -54.44
N GLY A 630 -14.76 -86.11 -54.99
CA GLY A 630 -15.07 -86.39 -56.40
C GLY A 630 -14.10 -85.82 -57.43
N ARG A 631 -13.04 -85.11 -57.02
CA ARG A 631 -12.03 -84.53 -57.92
C ARG A 631 -10.97 -85.53 -58.39
N ILE A 632 -10.36 -85.28 -59.53
CA ILE A 632 -9.38 -86.18 -60.16
C ILE A 632 -7.91 -85.86 -59.77
N PHE A 633 -7.19 -86.90 -59.34
CA PHE A 633 -5.78 -86.85 -58.93
C PHE A 633 -4.94 -87.95 -59.61
N CYS A 634 -3.63 -87.81 -59.60
CA CYS A 634 -2.72 -88.91 -59.99
C CYS A 634 -2.50 -89.87 -58.82
N THR A 635 -2.07 -91.10 -59.13
CA THR A 635 -1.83 -92.15 -58.13
C THR A 635 -0.92 -91.71 -56.98
N ALA A 636 0.11 -90.90 -57.27
CA ALA A 636 1.04 -90.38 -56.26
C ALA A 636 0.37 -89.37 -55.30
N CYS A 637 -0.62 -88.60 -55.77
CA CYS A 637 -1.34 -87.63 -54.96
C CYS A 637 -2.59 -88.20 -54.27
N LEU A 638 -3.01 -89.41 -54.64
CA LEU A 638 -4.11 -90.16 -54.02
C LEU A 638 -3.57 -91.35 -53.19
N SER A 639 -2.59 -91.04 -52.34
CA SER A 639 -1.86 -91.99 -51.48
C SER A 639 -2.57 -92.27 -50.15
N HIS A 640 -3.44 -91.36 -49.72
CA HIS A 640 -4.07 -91.42 -48.41
C HIS A 640 -5.40 -92.19 -48.42
N GLN A 641 -5.71 -92.87 -47.33
CA GLN A 641 -6.92 -93.68 -47.20
C GLN A 641 -7.59 -93.42 -45.85
N VAL A 642 -8.88 -93.12 -45.87
CA VAL A 642 -9.68 -92.87 -44.66
C VAL A 642 -10.84 -93.85 -44.60
N LYS A 643 -11.24 -94.24 -43.39
CA LYS A 643 -12.44 -95.05 -43.18
C LYS A 643 -13.66 -94.15 -43.34
N SER A 644 -14.45 -94.35 -44.39
CA SER A 644 -15.60 -93.49 -44.70
C SER A 644 -16.86 -94.31 -45.03
N GLY A 645 -18.02 -93.69 -44.81
CA GLY A 645 -19.34 -94.30 -44.95
C GLY A 645 -19.82 -95.11 -43.72
N PRO A 646 -21.10 -95.56 -43.70
CA PRO A 646 -21.72 -96.22 -42.54
C PRO A 646 -21.01 -97.50 -42.06
N HIS A 647 -20.25 -98.14 -42.95
CA HIS A 647 -19.53 -99.40 -42.68
C HIS A 647 -18.01 -99.23 -42.55
N GLN A 648 -17.51 -98.01 -42.34
CA GLN A 648 -16.09 -97.70 -42.15
C GLN A 648 -15.15 -98.34 -43.22
N ARG A 649 -15.57 -98.34 -44.49
CA ARG A 649 -14.77 -98.96 -45.55
C ARG A 649 -13.59 -98.05 -45.91
N PRO A 650 -12.38 -98.62 -46.11
CA PRO A 650 -11.20 -97.83 -46.34
C PRO A 650 -11.24 -97.27 -47.78
N SER A 651 -11.36 -95.96 -47.91
CA SER A 651 -11.58 -95.24 -49.17
C SER A 651 -10.41 -94.29 -49.46
N LYS A 652 -9.87 -94.34 -50.68
CA LYS A 652 -8.77 -93.46 -51.09
C LYS A 652 -9.26 -92.02 -51.25
N VAL A 653 -8.53 -91.09 -50.65
CA VAL A 653 -8.84 -89.65 -50.63
C VAL A 653 -7.59 -88.82 -50.91
N CYS A 654 -7.76 -87.57 -51.35
CA CYS A 654 -6.66 -86.64 -51.51
C CYS A 654 -6.17 -86.12 -50.14
N GLY A 655 -4.98 -85.51 -50.10
CA GLY A 655 -4.39 -85.01 -48.86
C GLY A 655 -5.26 -84.01 -48.09
N ILE A 656 -5.97 -83.12 -48.80
CA ILE A 656 -6.91 -82.16 -48.18
C ILE A 656 -8.07 -82.92 -47.51
N CYS A 657 -8.70 -83.84 -48.24
CA CYS A 657 -9.79 -84.65 -47.68
C CYS A 657 -9.32 -85.58 -46.56
N HIS A 658 -8.06 -86.02 -46.56
CA HIS A 658 -7.48 -86.77 -45.45
C HIS A 658 -7.45 -85.92 -44.17
N THR A 659 -6.94 -84.69 -44.25
CA THR A 659 -6.93 -83.76 -43.09
C THR A 659 -8.32 -83.35 -42.61
N LEU A 660 -9.32 -83.35 -43.49
CA LEU A 660 -10.71 -83.02 -43.13
C LEU A 660 -11.49 -84.21 -42.53
N LEU A 661 -11.21 -85.44 -42.99
CA LEU A 661 -11.94 -86.64 -42.57
C LEU A 661 -11.28 -87.42 -41.45
N ASP A 662 -9.97 -87.27 -41.26
CA ASP A 662 -9.23 -87.92 -40.19
C ASP A 662 -9.00 -86.96 -39.02
N ARG A 663 -9.62 -87.26 -37.87
CA ARG A 663 -9.61 -86.40 -36.66
C ARG A 663 -8.26 -86.35 -35.96
N GLU A 664 -7.37 -87.30 -36.25
CA GLU A 664 -6.03 -87.39 -35.64
C GLU A 664 -4.95 -86.70 -36.50
N THR A 665 -5.29 -86.22 -37.69
CA THR A 665 -4.36 -85.50 -38.56
C THR A 665 -4.46 -83.99 -38.34
N ALA A 666 -3.32 -83.31 -38.19
CA ALA A 666 -3.27 -81.85 -38.06
C ALA A 666 -3.96 -81.14 -39.24
N PRO A 667 -4.71 -80.04 -39.01
CA PRO A 667 -5.37 -79.30 -40.08
C PRO A 667 -4.35 -78.83 -41.12
N PHE A 668 -4.71 -78.85 -42.41
CA PHE A 668 -3.83 -78.51 -43.54
C PHE A 668 -3.13 -77.14 -43.45
N PHE A 669 -3.57 -76.24 -42.56
CA PHE A 669 -2.99 -74.92 -42.30
C PHE A 669 -2.08 -74.84 -41.04
N SER A 670 -1.82 -75.96 -40.35
CA SER A 670 -0.94 -76.00 -39.18
C SER A 670 0.50 -76.31 -39.62
N THR A 671 1.41 -75.35 -39.49
CA THR A 671 2.85 -75.50 -39.78
C THR A 671 3.64 -76.15 -38.65
N ASP A 672 2.99 -76.59 -37.56
CA ASP A 672 3.66 -77.18 -36.41
C ASP A 672 3.47 -78.71 -36.36
N PRO A 673 4.54 -79.49 -36.12
CA PRO A 673 4.48 -80.94 -36.08
C PRO A 673 3.66 -81.44 -34.87
N PRO A 674 2.97 -82.60 -34.98
CA PRO A 674 2.21 -83.17 -33.88
C PRO A 674 3.16 -83.58 -32.74
N ILE A 675 2.82 -83.13 -31.53
CA ILE A 675 3.54 -83.48 -30.31
C ILE A 675 3.35 -84.99 -30.07
N PRO A 676 4.42 -85.79 -29.91
CA PRO A 676 4.27 -87.20 -29.59
C PRO A 676 3.69 -87.35 -28.18
N HIS A 677 2.75 -88.27 -28.02
CA HIS A 677 2.20 -88.70 -26.73
C HIS A 677 3.27 -89.26 -25.79
#